data_AF-A0A3P7WM79-F1
#
_entry.id   AF-A0A3P7WM79-F1
#
_cell.length_a   1.000
_cell.length_b   1.000
_cell.length_c   1.000
_cell.angle_alpha   90.00
_cell.angle_beta   90.00
_cell.angle_gamma   90.00
#
_symmetry.space_group_name_H-M   'P 1'
#
loop_
_entity.id
_entity.type
_entity.pdbx_description
1 polymer ?
#
loop_
_entity_poly.entity_id
_entity_poly.type
_entity_poly.pdbx_seq_one_letter_code
_entity_poly.pdbx_strand_id
1 'polypeptide(L)'
;MNFSATLRRSEFQGDIVCLSCIASHNRDGVLGSERVCLCTEGFGNRMCTLENVSDRDIPPDIAICMLYIDNALSMRALQEMMEADSEHGFSTHWPKRVFVSFSRMRSMIVYLQKSASGAGGHKTLLYGHAVQLKHVQSEMYLACLSTCSSNDKLAFDVGVQETNEGEACWWTIHPASKQRSEGEKVRVGDDVILVSVATERYLHMAYSKGYMVIASFHQTLWNIQSVSSGSVRTRNMGYVFGNDVMRLFHGNDECLTIPENWSEHPQHNMVIYEGGQAVTQARSLWRIELIRMKWHGALIGWEQLFRIKHITSGRYLGVLENAVQLYHKDKADFELTAFVMCQNKDPKKQMLEEKEEEGMGAATIQYGETNAFIQHVKTQLWMSYQTSEVTKKGLGKVEEKKAVALKDGHMDDCYTFFMALEEESKSARVIRKGIDALQNEGQQSADWARVDLNEVLKLMEDLIEYFSQPGDDQDFEEKQNRFRALRSRQDLFQEEGVLNMILDTIDKFSLMEALPDFAGIIGEETHMMWEEIATYLYLLVAAMIKGNHYNCAQFAAAQRLDWLFGRLSNPQSAEGILDVLYCVLTESPEALNMINEGHIRSVISLLEKVGRDPKVLDVLSSLCEGNGMAVRSSQNLITEYLLPGKDLLLQTAMRDHVSSMMPNVLVGVVAGSALFRRWYFEAEVEHIEKMTKEDPYLRVGWANSVGFKPFPGSGDKWGCNGVGDDFYSYGFDGRSVFFAGRERVVSPHKLEKGDVVGCALDLNIPEIRFTVNGRDVGAAYKNFNVDGYFFPVMSLSAKVSCRFIFGGDQGRLRFGPPSGFSAVVEAVSGELQISDCLSFGDLPKNVYCGPHTIFTTMEPFVPTPVDIRLLLYLLTAKIA
;
A
#
# COMPACT_ATOMS: atom_id res chain seq x y z
N MET A 1 21.71 11.26 35.14
CA MET A 1 20.64 11.92 34.36
C MET A 1 19.31 11.50 34.95
N ASN A 2 18.44 12.44 35.32
CA ASN A 2 17.14 12.14 35.93
C ASN A 2 16.19 11.57 34.87
N PHE A 3 16.16 10.24 34.73
CA PHE A 3 15.13 9.54 33.95
C PHE A 3 13.82 9.51 34.74
N SER A 4 13.13 10.66 34.76
CA SER A 4 11.70 10.73 35.10
C SER A 4 10.90 10.74 33.80
N ALA A 5 10.99 9.65 33.04
CA ALA A 5 10.06 9.40 31.95
C ALA A 5 8.81 8.76 32.56
N THR A 6 7.70 9.50 32.51
CA THR A 6 6.38 9.07 32.91
C THR A 6 6.01 7.80 32.12
N LEU A 7 6.15 6.62 32.75
CA LEU A 7 5.72 5.32 32.24
C LEU A 7 4.18 5.34 32.08
N ARG A 8 3.68 5.81 30.93
CA ARG A 8 2.29 5.60 30.52
C ARG A 8 2.19 4.17 29.98
N ARG A 9 1.91 3.23 30.88
CA ARG A 9 1.45 1.88 30.53
C ARG A 9 0.14 1.99 29.74
N SER A 10 -0.06 1.13 28.75
CA SER A 10 -1.41 0.63 28.48
C SER A 10 -1.92 0.04 29.80
N GLU A 11 -3.05 0.54 30.31
CA GLU A 11 -3.55 0.11 31.62
C GLU A 11 -3.90 -1.39 31.53
N PHE A 12 -3.05 -2.26 32.06
CA PHE A 12 -3.34 -3.69 32.25
C PHE A 12 -4.47 -3.83 33.27
N GLN A 13 -5.72 -3.66 32.83
CA GLN A 13 -6.89 -3.71 33.71
C GLN A 13 -7.37 -5.15 33.94
N GLY A 14 -7.07 -6.10 33.05
CA GLY A 14 -7.50 -7.50 33.11
C GLY A 14 -6.48 -8.49 33.69
N ASP A 15 -6.95 -9.66 34.13
CA ASP A 15 -6.10 -10.79 34.51
C ASP A 15 -5.58 -11.52 33.26
N ILE A 16 -4.38 -12.09 33.36
CA ILE A 16 -3.71 -12.84 32.28
C ILE A 16 -3.93 -14.32 32.51
N VAL A 17 -4.41 -15.01 31.48
CA VAL A 17 -4.70 -16.44 31.48
C VAL A 17 -4.10 -17.12 30.26
N CYS A 18 -3.99 -18.45 30.31
CA CYS A 18 -3.78 -19.27 29.13
C CYS A 18 -4.81 -20.40 29.08
N LEU A 19 -5.14 -20.84 27.87
CA LEU A 19 -6.06 -21.93 27.61
C LEU A 19 -5.25 -23.18 27.29
N SER A 20 -5.42 -24.23 28.10
CA SER A 20 -4.71 -25.50 27.88
C SER A 20 -5.69 -26.65 27.68
N CYS A 21 -5.32 -27.65 26.90
CA CYS A 21 -6.12 -28.86 26.76
C CYS A 21 -5.21 -30.10 26.72
N ILE A 22 -5.82 -31.28 26.76
CA ILE A 22 -5.11 -32.55 26.63
C ILE A 22 -5.29 -33.05 25.20
N ALA A 23 -4.19 -33.18 24.48
CA ALA A 23 -4.14 -33.74 23.15
C ALA A 23 -3.61 -35.17 23.19
N SER A 24 -4.33 -36.09 22.54
CA SER A 24 -3.89 -37.47 22.36
C SER A 24 -2.97 -37.55 21.15
N HIS A 25 -1.79 -38.13 21.30
CA HIS A 25 -0.87 -38.38 20.18
C HIS A 25 -0.55 -39.87 20.04
N ASN A 26 -0.18 -40.27 18.83
CA ASN A 26 0.31 -41.61 18.52
C ASN A 26 1.70 -41.47 17.89
N ARG A 27 2.74 -41.36 18.72
CA ARG A 27 4.14 -41.37 18.29
C ARG A 27 4.66 -42.80 18.45
N ASP A 28 5.27 -43.35 17.39
CA ASP A 28 5.90 -44.66 17.37
C ASP A 28 5.02 -45.83 17.86
N GLY A 29 3.70 -45.75 17.66
CA GLY A 29 2.74 -46.80 18.05
C GLY A 29 2.37 -46.84 19.53
N VAL A 30 2.79 -45.85 20.32
CA VAL A 30 2.39 -45.68 21.73
C VAL A 30 1.35 -44.55 21.81
N LEU A 31 0.15 -44.86 22.34
CA LEU A 31 -0.83 -43.83 22.69
C LEU A 31 -0.33 -43.05 23.91
N GLY A 32 0.02 -41.78 23.68
CA GLY A 32 0.36 -40.83 24.73
C GLY A 32 -0.67 -39.70 24.79
N SER A 33 -0.70 -38.99 25.92
CA SER A 33 -1.45 -37.74 26.07
C SER A 33 -0.50 -36.64 26.48
N GLU A 34 -0.54 -35.50 25.80
CA GLU A 34 0.24 -34.32 26.13
C GLU A 34 -0.68 -33.12 26.36
N ARG A 35 -0.34 -32.32 27.37
CA ARG A 35 -0.91 -31.01 27.60
C ARG A 35 -0.31 -30.00 26.64
N VAL A 36 -1.18 -29.30 25.95
CA VAL A 36 -0.87 -28.26 24.98
C VAL A 36 -1.61 -26.97 25.35
N CYS A 37 -1.04 -25.82 25.00
CA CYS A 37 -1.64 -24.50 25.23
C CYS A 37 -1.97 -23.82 23.90
N LEU A 38 -3.13 -23.16 23.84
CA LEU A 38 -3.51 -22.28 22.73
C LEU A 38 -2.46 -21.17 22.60
N CYS A 39 -1.91 -21.01 21.41
CA CYS A 39 -0.96 -19.96 21.11
C CYS A 39 -1.23 -19.33 19.75
N THR A 40 -0.68 -18.14 19.55
CA THR A 40 -0.71 -17.45 18.26
C THR A 40 0.45 -16.47 18.18
N GLU A 41 1.05 -16.34 17.01
CA GLU A 41 2.05 -15.31 16.78
C GLU A 41 1.40 -13.92 16.69
N GLY A 42 0.25 -13.84 16.02
CA GLY A 42 -0.41 -12.61 15.65
C GLY A 42 0.30 -11.94 14.48
N PHE A 43 1.53 -11.46 14.69
CA PHE A 43 2.34 -10.78 13.67
C PHE A 43 2.84 -11.77 12.60
N GLY A 44 2.59 -11.50 11.32
CA GLY A 44 2.86 -12.38 10.17
C GLY A 44 1.91 -13.58 10.06
N ASN A 45 1.43 -14.13 11.18
CA ASN A 45 0.51 -15.25 11.19
C ASN A 45 -0.65 -15.03 12.17
N ARG A 46 -1.86 -14.82 11.61
CA ARG A 46 -3.09 -14.58 12.37
C ARG A 46 -3.73 -15.86 12.90
N MET A 47 -3.28 -17.04 12.51
CA MET A 47 -3.89 -18.30 12.90
C MET A 47 -3.50 -18.72 14.31
N CYS A 48 -4.38 -19.46 14.98
CA CYS A 48 -4.08 -20.09 16.26
C CYS A 48 -3.53 -21.51 16.07
N THR A 49 -2.50 -21.83 16.85
CA THR A 49 -1.86 -23.15 16.91
C THR A 49 -1.77 -23.62 18.36
N LEU A 50 -1.03 -24.70 18.60
CA LEU A 50 -0.87 -25.30 19.93
C LEU A 50 0.60 -25.50 20.26
N GLU A 51 1.02 -24.98 21.41
CA GLU A 51 2.36 -25.16 21.96
C GLU A 51 2.34 -26.29 22.99
N ASN A 52 3.30 -27.21 22.88
CA ASN A 52 3.45 -28.29 23.86
C ASN A 52 4.07 -27.75 25.15
N VAL A 53 3.41 -28.00 26.26
CA VAL A 53 3.83 -27.52 27.60
C VAL A 53 4.05 -28.65 28.61
N SER A 54 4.08 -29.89 28.11
CA SER A 54 4.23 -31.09 28.94
C SER A 54 5.68 -31.49 29.14
N ASP A 55 6.52 -31.16 28.15
CA ASP A 55 7.93 -31.52 28.16
C ASP A 55 8.70 -30.58 29.10
N ARG A 56 9.45 -31.16 30.04
CA ARG A 56 10.29 -30.39 30.96
C ARG A 56 11.61 -29.99 30.30
N ASP A 57 12.11 -30.83 29.38
CA ASP A 57 13.41 -30.69 28.75
C ASP A 57 13.34 -29.77 27.53
N ILE A 58 12.16 -29.63 26.90
CA ILE A 58 11.94 -28.65 25.84
C ILE A 58 11.18 -27.45 26.43
N PRO A 59 11.80 -26.26 26.55
CA PRO A 59 11.12 -25.07 27.06
C PRO A 59 9.99 -24.62 26.11
N PRO A 60 8.74 -24.55 26.59
CA PRO A 60 7.64 -23.99 25.79
C PRO A 60 7.82 -22.49 25.55
N ASP A 61 7.43 -21.98 24.37
CA ASP A 61 7.34 -20.53 24.14
C ASP A 61 6.04 -19.98 24.75
N ILE A 62 6.00 -19.85 26.08
CA ILE A 62 4.76 -19.50 26.80
C ILE A 62 4.31 -18.06 26.49
N ALA A 63 5.21 -17.20 25.99
CA ALA A 63 4.89 -15.80 25.73
C ALA A 63 3.78 -15.61 24.67
N ILE A 64 3.67 -16.53 23.71
CA ILE A 64 2.63 -16.54 22.67
C ILE A 64 1.32 -17.20 23.11
N CYS A 65 1.28 -17.75 24.33
CA CYS A 65 0.11 -18.42 24.90
C CYS A 65 -0.73 -17.50 25.81
N MET A 66 -0.27 -16.28 26.07
CA MET A 66 -0.86 -15.40 27.08
C MET A 66 -2.03 -14.59 26.50
N LEU A 67 -3.18 -14.61 27.18
CA LEU A 67 -4.40 -13.89 26.82
C LEU A 67 -4.87 -13.00 27.98
N TYR A 68 -5.27 -11.77 27.68
CA TYR A 68 -6.05 -10.92 28.56
C TYR A 68 -7.53 -11.27 28.47
N ILE A 69 -8.21 -11.27 29.62
CA ILE A 69 -9.67 -11.16 29.64
C ILE A 69 -9.99 -9.66 29.57
N ASP A 70 -10.34 -9.18 28.38
CA ASP A 70 -10.58 -7.75 28.11
C ASP A 70 -11.99 -7.34 28.58
N ASN A 71 -13.00 -8.12 28.18
CA ASN A 71 -14.39 -7.92 28.59
C ASN A 71 -15.09 -9.23 28.96
N ALA A 72 -16.07 -9.13 29.85
CA ALA A 72 -16.99 -10.21 30.19
C ALA A 72 -18.39 -9.63 30.42
N LEU A 73 -19.35 -10.05 29.61
CA LEU A 73 -20.74 -9.55 29.61
C LEU A 73 -21.73 -10.71 29.66
N SER A 74 -22.93 -10.45 30.18
CA SER A 74 -24.05 -11.37 29.96
C SER A 74 -24.51 -11.29 28.51
N MET A 75 -25.09 -12.37 27.98
CA MET A 75 -25.57 -12.40 26.59
C MET A 75 -26.56 -11.27 26.25
N ARG A 76 -27.40 -10.86 27.21
CA ARG A 76 -28.32 -9.74 27.02
C ARG A 76 -27.59 -8.40 26.92
N ALA A 77 -26.62 -8.16 27.79
CA ALA A 77 -25.83 -6.93 27.74
C ALA A 77 -24.99 -6.85 26.46
N LEU A 78 -24.51 -7.99 25.96
CA LEU A 78 -23.83 -8.07 24.67
C LEU A 78 -24.78 -7.69 23.52
N GLN A 79 -25.98 -8.27 23.47
CA GLN A 79 -26.98 -7.93 22.44
C GLN A 79 -27.35 -6.44 22.46
N GLU A 80 -27.61 -5.87 23.63
CA GLU A 80 -27.91 -4.44 23.79
C GLU A 80 -26.76 -3.54 23.31
N MET A 81 -25.51 -3.93 23.59
CA MET A 81 -24.32 -3.22 23.12
C MET A 81 -24.23 -3.24 21.59
N MET A 82 -24.51 -4.39 20.97
CA MET A 82 -24.42 -4.57 19.52
C MET A 82 -25.56 -3.87 18.76
N GLU A 83 -26.77 -3.86 19.32
CA GLU A 83 -27.90 -3.14 18.74
C GLU A 83 -27.64 -1.63 18.72
N ALA A 84 -27.03 -1.08 19.77
CA ALA A 84 -26.66 0.34 19.84
C ALA A 84 -25.64 0.76 18.77
N ASP A 85 -24.72 -0.13 18.41
CA ASP A 85 -23.76 0.10 17.33
C ASP A 85 -24.42 0.05 15.94
N SER A 86 -25.47 -0.76 15.76
CA SER A 86 -26.15 -0.96 14.47
C SER A 86 -27.08 0.19 14.05
N GLU A 87 -27.72 0.90 14.99
CA GLU A 87 -28.71 1.96 14.68
C GLU A 87 -28.10 3.24 14.07
N HIS A 88 -26.77 3.38 14.07
CA HIS A 88 -26.07 4.56 13.55
C HIS A 88 -25.63 4.43 12.08
N GLY A 89 -25.97 3.34 11.40
CA GLY A 89 -25.68 3.11 9.97
C GLY A 89 -26.63 3.82 8.97
N PHE A 90 -27.68 4.51 9.43
CA PHE A 90 -28.67 5.16 8.56
C PHE A 90 -28.64 6.70 8.62
N SER A 91 -28.37 7.30 7.44
CA SER A 91 -28.64 8.68 7.01
C SER A 91 -27.62 9.79 7.38
N THR A 92 -26.84 10.22 6.37
CA THR A 92 -26.21 11.55 6.35
C THR A 92 -26.78 12.43 5.22
N HIS A 93 -27.78 13.25 5.57
CA HIS A 93 -28.12 14.49 4.88
C HIS A 93 -28.54 15.55 5.91
N TRP A 94 -27.57 16.10 6.65
CA TRP A 94 -27.80 17.29 7.48
C TRP A 94 -26.62 18.28 7.41
N PRO A 95 -26.88 19.61 7.42
CA PRO A 95 -25.88 20.63 7.12
C PRO A 95 -24.85 20.89 8.24
N LYS A 96 -23.61 21.16 7.82
CA LYS A 96 -22.34 21.24 8.57
C LYS A 96 -22.25 22.23 9.76
N ARG A 97 -23.30 22.98 10.11
CA ARG A 97 -23.26 23.97 11.20
C ARG A 97 -23.81 23.50 12.55
N VAL A 98 -24.43 22.31 12.62
CA VAL A 98 -24.93 21.71 13.88
C VAL A 98 -23.95 20.66 14.46
N PHE A 99 -22.94 20.25 13.69
CA PHE A 99 -22.01 19.17 14.05
C PHE A 99 -21.11 19.46 15.26
N VAL A 100 -20.74 20.73 15.49
CA VAL A 100 -19.80 21.11 16.56
C VAL A 100 -20.45 21.07 17.95
N SER A 101 -21.76 21.28 18.05
CA SER A 101 -22.47 21.21 19.34
C SER A 101 -22.86 19.77 19.70
N PHE A 102 -23.03 18.89 18.71
CA PHE A 102 -23.32 17.48 18.94
C PHE A 102 -22.07 16.65 19.22
N SER A 103 -20.88 16.98 18.67
CA SER A 103 -19.64 16.23 19.00
C SER A 103 -19.27 16.34 20.48
N ARG A 104 -19.48 17.52 21.08
CA ARG A 104 -19.26 17.76 22.52
C ARG A 104 -20.25 17.02 23.40
N MET A 105 -21.49 16.85 22.92
CA MET A 105 -22.52 16.03 23.57
C MET A 105 -22.32 14.52 23.31
N ARG A 106 -21.68 14.14 22.20
CA ARG A 106 -21.20 12.77 21.85
C ARG A 106 -20.09 12.33 22.80
N SER A 107 -19.09 13.18 23.02
CA SER A 107 -18.08 12.94 24.05
C SER A 107 -18.73 12.83 25.41
N MET A 108 -19.73 13.66 25.73
CA MET A 108 -20.39 13.63 27.05
C MET A 108 -21.35 12.46 27.24
N ILE A 109 -22.07 11.98 26.23
CA ILE A 109 -22.95 10.79 26.30
C ILE A 109 -22.13 9.50 26.27
N VAL A 110 -21.05 9.42 25.47
CA VAL A 110 -20.10 8.31 25.55
C VAL A 110 -19.30 8.36 26.86
N TYR A 111 -18.97 9.54 27.39
CA TYR A 111 -18.42 9.66 28.76
C TYR A 111 -19.45 9.25 29.81
N LEU A 112 -20.72 9.66 29.66
CA LEU A 112 -21.81 9.39 30.60
C LEU A 112 -22.28 7.93 30.54
N GLN A 113 -22.19 7.25 29.40
CA GLN A 113 -22.41 5.80 29.26
C GLN A 113 -21.18 5.00 29.67
N LYS A 114 -19.94 5.44 29.36
CA LYS A 114 -18.72 4.88 30.01
C LYS A 114 -18.74 5.05 31.54
N SER A 115 -19.48 6.04 32.05
CA SER A 115 -19.69 6.21 33.51
C SER A 115 -21.00 5.61 34.03
N ALA A 116 -21.95 5.20 33.18
CA ALA A 116 -23.20 4.54 33.56
C ALA A 116 -23.17 3.01 33.40
N SER A 117 -22.39 2.47 32.46
CA SER A 117 -21.90 1.09 32.50
C SER A 117 -20.59 1.12 33.27
N GLY A 118 -20.69 1.14 34.60
CA GLY A 118 -19.55 1.39 35.47
C GLY A 118 -18.26 0.74 35.00
N ALA A 119 -17.21 1.56 34.90
CA ALA A 119 -15.81 1.21 35.10
C ALA A 119 -15.62 0.56 36.49
N GLY A 120 -16.34 -0.54 36.72
CA GLY A 120 -16.33 -1.32 37.94
C GLY A 120 -15.21 -2.33 37.82
N GLY A 121 -14.22 -2.19 38.69
CA GLY A 121 -13.04 -3.05 38.73
C GLY A 121 -13.35 -4.55 38.73
N HIS A 122 -12.33 -5.34 38.38
CA HIS A 122 -12.24 -6.80 38.47
C HIS A 122 -13.59 -7.52 38.66
N LYS A 123 -14.39 -7.59 37.58
CA LYS A 123 -15.65 -8.33 37.56
C LYS A 123 -15.34 -9.83 37.62
N THR A 124 -16.12 -10.57 38.42
CA THR A 124 -15.97 -12.02 38.50
C THR A 124 -16.58 -12.69 37.26
N LEU A 125 -15.83 -13.58 36.62
CA LEU A 125 -16.30 -14.37 35.49
C LEU A 125 -17.30 -15.45 35.94
N LEU A 126 -18.44 -15.53 35.25
CA LEU A 126 -19.50 -16.50 35.51
C LEU A 126 -19.71 -17.40 34.29
N TYR A 127 -20.11 -18.66 34.52
CA TYR A 127 -20.58 -19.53 33.44
C TYR A 127 -21.83 -18.94 32.76
N GLY A 128 -21.87 -18.96 31.43
CA GLY A 128 -22.91 -18.35 30.60
C GLY A 128 -22.62 -16.90 30.18
N HIS A 129 -21.54 -16.29 30.66
CA HIS A 129 -21.07 -15.01 30.13
C HIS A 129 -20.36 -15.18 28.78
N ALA A 130 -20.48 -14.16 27.94
CA ALA A 130 -19.65 -13.95 26.78
C ALA A 130 -18.37 -13.20 27.19
N VAL A 131 -17.23 -13.67 26.72
CA VAL A 131 -15.91 -13.08 26.98
C VAL A 131 -15.22 -12.68 25.70
N GLN A 132 -14.43 -11.61 25.80
CA GLN A 132 -13.43 -11.24 24.81
C GLN A 132 -12.05 -11.56 25.36
N LEU A 133 -11.31 -12.33 24.57
CA LEU A 133 -9.93 -12.70 24.88
C LEU A 133 -9.01 -11.94 23.92
N LYS A 134 -8.03 -11.22 24.47
CA LYS A 134 -7.08 -10.41 23.71
C LYS A 134 -5.67 -10.96 23.89
N HIS A 135 -4.98 -11.27 22.81
CA HIS A 135 -3.62 -11.79 22.86
C HIS A 135 -2.65 -10.73 23.42
N VAL A 136 -1.84 -11.12 24.41
CA VAL A 136 -1.04 -10.17 25.19
C VAL A 136 -0.02 -9.42 24.34
N GLN A 137 0.62 -10.11 23.38
CA GLN A 137 1.67 -9.46 22.60
C GLN A 137 1.14 -8.70 21.39
N SER A 138 0.31 -9.34 20.56
CA SER A 138 -0.16 -8.70 19.33
C SER A 138 -1.26 -7.67 19.58
N GLU A 139 -1.83 -7.65 20.79
CA GLU A 139 -2.98 -6.82 21.14
C GLU A 139 -4.20 -7.04 20.24
N MET A 140 -4.30 -8.20 19.60
CA MET A 140 -5.42 -8.60 18.75
C MET A 140 -6.39 -9.50 19.52
N TYR A 141 -7.66 -9.47 19.13
CA TYR A 141 -8.73 -10.25 19.74
C TYR A 141 -8.81 -11.66 19.13
N LEU A 142 -8.96 -12.69 19.97
CA LEU A 142 -9.22 -14.06 19.55
C LEU A 142 -10.60 -14.13 18.89
N ALA A 143 -10.64 -14.52 17.61
CA ALA A 143 -11.84 -14.51 16.80
C ALA A 143 -12.05 -15.81 16.02
N CYS A 144 -13.31 -16.14 15.77
CA CYS A 144 -13.69 -17.11 14.75
C CYS A 144 -13.62 -16.44 13.37
N LEU A 145 -12.72 -16.91 12.52
CA LEU A 145 -12.50 -16.36 11.18
C LEU A 145 -13.55 -16.90 10.20
N SER A 146 -13.69 -16.25 9.05
CA SER A 146 -14.57 -16.71 7.96
C SER A 146 -13.92 -17.74 7.04
N THR A 147 -12.62 -17.98 7.19
CA THR A 147 -11.85 -18.95 6.40
C THR A 147 -11.99 -20.37 6.93
N CYS A 148 -11.61 -21.37 6.11
CA CYS A 148 -11.58 -22.77 6.50
C CYS A 148 -10.36 -23.46 5.89
N SER A 149 -9.41 -23.84 6.73
CA SER A 149 -8.16 -24.55 6.38
C SER A 149 -8.24 -26.06 6.65
N SER A 150 -9.29 -26.52 7.35
CA SER A 150 -9.44 -27.90 7.80
C SER A 150 -10.13 -28.78 6.74
N ASN A 151 -9.96 -30.10 6.86
CA ASN A 151 -10.72 -31.06 6.04
C ASN A 151 -12.22 -31.05 6.37
N ASP A 152 -12.60 -30.59 7.56
CA ASP A 152 -13.99 -30.40 7.95
C ASP A 152 -14.51 -29.11 7.31
N LYS A 153 -15.32 -29.25 6.25
CA LYS A 153 -15.94 -28.14 5.52
C LYS A 153 -16.93 -27.34 6.37
N LEU A 154 -17.37 -27.91 7.49
CA LEU A 154 -18.24 -27.26 8.47
C LEU A 154 -17.45 -26.76 9.68
N ALA A 155 -16.13 -26.66 9.59
CA ALA A 155 -15.32 -25.93 10.56
C ALA A 155 -14.98 -24.55 10.03
N PHE A 156 -14.72 -23.63 10.96
CA PHE A 156 -14.11 -22.34 10.66
C PHE A 156 -12.74 -22.27 11.32
N ASP A 157 -11.85 -21.49 10.73
CA ASP A 157 -10.55 -21.23 11.32
C ASP A 157 -10.67 -20.35 12.56
N VAL A 158 -9.76 -20.54 13.52
CA VAL A 158 -9.65 -19.69 14.70
C VAL A 158 -8.31 -18.97 14.64
N GLY A 159 -8.36 -17.66 14.90
CA GLY A 159 -7.20 -16.79 14.82
C GLY A 159 -7.39 -15.52 15.60
N VAL A 160 -6.59 -14.51 15.30
CA VAL A 160 -6.67 -13.18 15.93
C VAL A 160 -6.96 -12.08 14.92
N GLN A 161 -7.70 -11.05 15.34
CA GLN A 161 -8.05 -9.88 14.53
C GLN A 161 -7.88 -8.59 15.34
N GLU A 162 -7.54 -7.49 14.68
CA GLU A 162 -7.36 -6.18 15.33
C GLU A 162 -8.70 -5.55 15.74
N THR A 163 -9.74 -5.75 14.93
CA THR A 163 -11.07 -5.20 15.18
C THR A 163 -11.80 -5.99 16.25
N ASN A 164 -12.38 -5.27 17.22
CA ASN A 164 -13.30 -5.83 18.22
C ASN A 164 -14.78 -5.70 17.81
N GLU A 165 -15.03 -5.29 16.56
CA GLU A 165 -16.37 -5.06 16.03
C GLU A 165 -17.06 -6.39 15.66
N GLY A 166 -18.32 -6.53 16.06
CA GLY A 166 -19.15 -7.68 15.74
C GLY A 166 -19.00 -8.89 16.69
N GLU A 167 -19.65 -9.99 16.32
CA GLU A 167 -19.82 -11.19 17.18
C GLU A 167 -18.61 -12.13 17.13
N ALA A 168 -17.74 -11.98 16.13
CA ALA A 168 -16.69 -12.95 15.82
C ALA A 168 -15.63 -13.10 16.93
N CYS A 169 -15.40 -12.06 17.72
CA CYS A 169 -14.44 -12.03 18.82
C CYS A 169 -15.02 -12.42 20.19
N TRP A 170 -16.30 -12.81 20.24
CA TRP A 170 -16.99 -13.17 21.47
C TRP A 170 -17.15 -14.68 21.63
N TRP A 171 -16.82 -15.16 22.82
CA TRP A 171 -16.91 -16.58 23.18
C TRP A 171 -17.73 -16.76 24.45
N THR A 172 -18.75 -17.61 24.45
CA THR A 172 -19.48 -17.96 25.67
C THR A 172 -18.78 -19.09 26.42
N ILE A 173 -18.74 -18.98 27.75
CA ILE A 173 -18.10 -19.98 28.61
C ILE A 173 -19.16 -20.90 29.23
N HIS A 174 -19.10 -22.18 28.90
CA HIS A 174 -20.00 -23.21 29.44
C HIS A 174 -19.26 -24.20 30.34
N PRO A 175 -19.93 -24.76 31.36
CA PRO A 175 -19.34 -25.77 32.22
C PRO A 175 -19.17 -27.10 31.48
N ALA A 176 -18.00 -27.73 31.62
CA ALA A 176 -17.72 -29.02 30.99
C ALA A 176 -18.54 -30.20 31.56
N SER A 177 -18.99 -30.08 32.82
CA SER A 177 -19.72 -31.14 33.52
C SER A 177 -20.86 -30.58 34.36
N LYS A 178 -21.80 -31.44 34.76
CA LYS A 178 -22.92 -31.09 35.65
C LYS A 178 -22.52 -30.70 37.09
N GLN A 179 -21.23 -30.66 37.40
CA GLN A 179 -20.72 -30.21 38.71
C GLN A 179 -20.79 -28.68 38.88
N ARG A 180 -20.94 -27.95 37.78
CA ARG A 180 -21.11 -26.50 37.73
C ARG A 180 -22.36 -26.18 36.93
N SER A 181 -22.98 -25.05 37.25
CA SER A 181 -24.18 -24.54 36.57
C SER A 181 -23.93 -23.13 36.03
N GLU A 182 -24.74 -22.72 35.05
CA GLU A 182 -24.72 -21.33 34.56
C GLU A 182 -25.00 -20.34 35.70
N GLY A 183 -24.31 -19.21 35.69
CA GLY A 183 -24.34 -18.21 36.76
C GLY A 183 -23.39 -18.49 37.93
N GLU A 184 -22.78 -19.68 38.03
CA GLU A 184 -21.72 -19.94 39.01
C GLU A 184 -20.39 -19.30 38.59
N LYS A 185 -19.54 -18.99 39.59
CA LYS A 185 -18.20 -18.43 39.37
C LYS A 185 -17.27 -19.47 38.75
N VAL A 186 -16.59 -19.09 37.66
CA VAL A 186 -15.52 -19.91 37.06
C VAL A 186 -14.32 -19.91 38.02
N ARG A 187 -13.81 -21.10 38.38
CA ARG A 187 -12.65 -21.24 39.27
C ARG A 187 -11.38 -21.49 38.48
N VAL A 188 -10.24 -21.15 39.07
CA VAL A 188 -8.92 -21.44 38.50
C VAL A 188 -8.77 -22.96 38.35
N GLY A 189 -8.39 -23.41 37.16
CA GLY A 189 -8.26 -24.83 36.84
C GLY A 189 -9.57 -25.58 36.60
N ASP A 190 -10.73 -24.91 36.56
CA ASP A 190 -11.94 -25.54 36.03
C ASP A 190 -11.77 -25.83 34.52
N ASP A 191 -12.31 -26.96 34.07
CA ASP A 191 -12.44 -27.27 32.64
C ASP A 191 -13.71 -26.60 32.08
N VAL A 192 -13.56 -25.88 30.97
CA VAL A 192 -14.60 -25.11 30.32
C VAL A 192 -14.76 -25.50 28.86
N ILE A 193 -15.93 -25.20 28.32
CA ILE A 193 -16.23 -25.28 26.89
C ILE A 193 -16.44 -23.86 26.40
N LEU A 194 -15.71 -23.47 25.35
CA LEU A 194 -15.85 -22.17 24.70
C LEU A 194 -16.68 -22.33 23.42
N VAL A 195 -17.70 -21.49 23.26
CA VAL A 195 -18.58 -21.49 22.07
C VAL A 195 -18.53 -20.10 21.43
N SER A 196 -18.28 -20.05 20.13
CA SER A 196 -18.31 -18.80 19.36
C SER A 196 -19.72 -18.24 19.32
N VAL A 197 -19.88 -16.94 19.62
CA VAL A 197 -21.18 -16.27 19.51
C VAL A 197 -21.63 -16.18 18.06
N ALA A 198 -20.71 -15.83 17.14
CA ALA A 198 -21.03 -15.61 15.73
C ALA A 198 -21.46 -16.88 14.98
N THR A 199 -20.90 -18.02 15.36
CA THR A 199 -21.03 -19.27 14.57
C THR A 199 -21.68 -20.41 15.34
N GLU A 200 -21.92 -20.24 16.64
CA GLU A 200 -22.45 -21.27 17.55
C GLU A 200 -21.62 -22.58 17.55
N ARG A 201 -20.34 -22.47 17.18
CA ARG A 201 -19.40 -23.60 17.11
C ARG A 201 -18.47 -23.63 18.31
N TYR A 202 -18.07 -24.82 18.73
CA TYR A 202 -17.14 -25.04 19.83
C TYR A 202 -15.71 -24.74 19.39
N LEU A 203 -14.93 -24.14 20.29
CA LEU A 203 -13.48 -24.06 20.14
C LEU A 203 -12.90 -25.47 20.27
N HIS A 204 -12.43 -26.02 19.15
CA HIS A 204 -12.02 -27.41 19.03
C HIS A 204 -10.54 -27.51 18.66
N MET A 205 -9.84 -28.39 19.37
CA MET A 205 -8.53 -28.86 18.96
C MET A 205 -8.70 -30.02 17.97
N ALA A 206 -8.19 -29.86 16.76
CA ALA A 206 -8.18 -30.88 15.73
C ALA A 206 -6.74 -31.33 15.43
N TYR A 207 -6.58 -32.61 15.10
CA TYR A 207 -5.31 -33.18 14.67
C TYR A 207 -5.43 -33.62 13.21
N SER A 208 -4.70 -32.96 12.31
CA SER A 208 -4.67 -33.32 10.88
C SER A 208 -3.24 -33.45 10.35
N LYS A 209 -2.60 -32.34 9.95
CA LYS A 209 -1.18 -32.22 9.58
C LYS A 209 -0.38 -31.62 10.74
N GLY A 210 -0.72 -32.03 11.97
CA GLY A 210 -0.30 -31.37 13.20
C GLY A 210 -1.50 -30.86 14.00
N TYR A 211 -1.21 -30.18 15.10
CA TYR A 211 -2.23 -29.57 15.95
C TYR A 211 -2.76 -28.28 15.32
N MET A 212 -4.08 -28.22 15.14
CA MET A 212 -4.79 -27.03 14.67
C MET A 212 -5.93 -26.68 15.61
N VAL A 213 -6.29 -25.41 15.66
CA VAL A 213 -7.42 -24.92 16.44
C VAL A 213 -8.47 -24.37 15.49
N ILE A 214 -9.66 -24.96 15.57
CA ILE A 214 -10.78 -24.66 14.67
C ILE A 214 -12.07 -24.50 15.48
N ALA A 215 -13.05 -23.80 14.92
CA ALA A 215 -14.40 -23.75 15.46
C ALA A 215 -15.24 -24.82 14.76
N SER A 216 -15.64 -25.88 15.46
CA SER A 216 -16.39 -27.02 14.91
C SER A 216 -17.53 -27.50 15.83
N PHE A 217 -18.26 -28.54 15.42
CA PHE A 217 -19.29 -29.17 16.26
C PHE A 217 -18.72 -30.11 17.33
N HIS A 218 -17.41 -30.36 17.34
CA HIS A 218 -16.76 -31.20 18.32
C HIS A 218 -16.30 -30.38 19.53
N GLN A 219 -16.60 -30.88 20.73
CA GLN A 219 -16.21 -30.21 21.96
C GLN A 219 -14.77 -30.57 22.34
N THR A 220 -14.02 -29.58 22.81
CA THR A 220 -12.73 -29.77 23.50
C THR A 220 -12.83 -29.15 24.89
N LEU A 221 -12.31 -29.86 25.88
CA LEU A 221 -12.23 -29.36 27.25
C LEU A 221 -11.01 -28.48 27.38
N TRP A 222 -11.23 -27.19 27.68
CA TRP A 222 -10.19 -26.21 27.89
C TRP A 222 -10.05 -25.89 29.37
N ASN A 223 -8.84 -26.04 29.90
CA ASN A 223 -8.49 -25.68 31.25
C ASN A 223 -7.96 -24.24 31.29
N ILE A 224 -8.59 -23.38 32.09
CA ILE A 224 -8.14 -21.99 32.28
C ILE A 224 -7.06 -21.97 33.36
N GLN A 225 -5.83 -21.64 32.96
CA GLN A 225 -4.71 -21.49 33.88
C GLN A 225 -4.42 -20.01 34.15
N SER A 226 -4.16 -19.68 35.41
CA SER A 226 -3.78 -18.33 35.82
C SER A 226 -2.29 -18.07 35.55
N VAL A 227 -2.02 -17.05 34.75
CA VAL A 227 -0.65 -16.63 34.40
C VAL A 227 -0.18 -15.51 35.32
N SER A 228 -0.99 -14.46 35.44
CA SER A 228 -0.70 -13.30 36.29
C SER A 228 -1.98 -12.51 36.58
N SER A 229 -2.03 -11.79 37.71
CA SER A 229 -3.12 -10.84 37.98
C SER A 229 -2.75 -9.41 37.59
N GLY A 230 -3.61 -8.73 36.82
CA GLY A 230 -3.42 -7.34 36.43
C GLY A 230 -3.42 -6.40 37.63
N SER A 231 -4.30 -6.66 38.60
CA SER A 231 -4.42 -5.87 39.84
C SER A 231 -3.12 -5.81 40.66
N VAL A 232 -2.37 -6.91 40.69
CA VAL A 232 -1.11 -7.03 41.42
C VAL A 232 0.03 -6.43 40.61
N ARG A 233 0.05 -6.63 39.29
CA ARG A 233 1.02 -5.99 38.38
C ARG A 233 0.96 -4.46 38.42
N THR A 234 -0.23 -3.88 38.60
CA THR A 234 -0.41 -2.43 38.70
C THR A 234 0.05 -1.87 40.05
N ARG A 235 -0.15 -2.60 41.15
CA ARG A 235 0.31 -2.15 42.49
C ARG A 235 1.83 -2.27 42.67
N ASN A 236 2.46 -3.25 42.01
CA ASN A 236 3.87 -3.58 42.20
C ASN A 236 4.72 -3.24 40.96
N MET A 237 4.45 -2.12 40.28
CA MET A 237 5.13 -1.72 39.03
C MET A 237 6.66 -1.63 39.11
N GLY A 238 7.23 -1.39 40.30
CA GLY A 238 8.67 -1.29 40.51
C GLY A 238 9.39 -2.64 40.71
N TYR A 239 8.67 -3.77 40.67
CA TYR A 239 9.21 -5.11 40.94
C TYR A 239 9.26 -5.98 39.69
N VAL A 240 10.21 -6.91 39.68
CA VAL A 240 10.43 -7.84 38.57
C VAL A 240 9.34 -8.90 38.50
N PHE A 241 8.69 -9.04 37.35
CA PHE A 241 7.74 -10.13 37.06
C PHE A 241 8.34 -11.14 36.08
N GLY A 242 7.87 -12.39 36.18
CA GLY A 242 8.12 -13.38 35.16
C GLY A 242 7.58 -12.95 33.80
N ASN A 243 8.30 -13.33 32.75
CA ASN A 243 8.10 -12.97 31.35
C ASN A 243 8.32 -11.49 30.99
N ASP A 244 8.71 -10.64 31.94
CA ASP A 244 9.13 -9.28 31.62
C ASP A 244 10.40 -9.30 30.76
N VAL A 245 10.48 -8.36 29.82
CA VAL A 245 11.67 -8.11 29.01
C VAL A 245 12.49 -7.02 29.70
N MET A 246 13.77 -7.29 29.91
CA MET A 246 14.64 -6.44 30.72
C MET A 246 16.09 -6.51 30.25
N ARG A 247 16.89 -5.55 30.69
CA ARG A 247 18.34 -5.53 30.56
C ARG A 247 18.97 -5.95 31.88
N LEU A 248 19.98 -6.80 31.78
CA LEU A 248 20.75 -7.35 32.89
C LEU A 248 22.07 -6.56 32.99
N PHE A 249 22.17 -5.64 33.94
CA PHE A 249 23.40 -4.90 34.17
C PHE A 249 24.30 -5.66 35.12
N HIS A 250 25.56 -5.83 34.75
CA HIS A 250 26.62 -6.40 35.57
C HIS A 250 27.55 -5.26 36.01
N GLY A 251 27.80 -5.18 37.31
CA GLY A 251 28.41 -3.98 37.89
C GLY A 251 27.53 -2.74 37.69
N ASN A 252 28.14 -1.54 37.64
CA ASN A 252 27.38 -0.29 37.54
C ASN A 252 27.07 0.15 36.10
N ASP A 253 27.85 -0.27 35.08
CA ASP A 253 27.84 0.38 33.76
C ASP A 253 27.81 -0.59 32.55
N GLU A 254 27.92 -1.90 32.74
CA GLU A 254 27.96 -2.88 31.63
C GLU A 254 26.70 -3.73 31.60
N CYS A 255 26.19 -4.07 30.41
CA CYS A 255 25.03 -4.94 30.26
C CYS A 255 25.43 -6.28 29.64
N LEU A 256 24.71 -7.35 30.03
CA LEU A 256 24.83 -8.66 29.41
C LEU A 256 24.29 -8.59 27.98
N THR A 257 25.08 -9.00 26.99
CA THR A 257 24.69 -8.95 25.56
C THR A 257 25.45 -10.01 24.74
N ILE A 258 25.16 -10.08 23.45
CA ILE A 258 25.90 -10.89 22.47
C ILE A 258 26.75 -9.99 21.55
N PRO A 259 27.86 -10.52 20.99
CA PRO A 259 28.63 -9.79 19.98
C PRO A 259 27.81 -9.49 18.71
N GLU A 260 28.12 -8.40 18.01
CA GLU A 260 27.45 -8.05 16.73
C GLU A 260 27.61 -9.16 15.65
N ASN A 261 28.72 -9.89 15.67
CA ASN A 261 29.02 -10.99 14.74
C ASN A 261 28.68 -12.37 15.33
N TRP A 262 27.76 -12.42 16.30
CA TRP A 262 27.33 -13.65 16.94
C TRP A 262 26.79 -14.64 15.90
N SER A 263 27.14 -15.91 16.07
CA SER A 263 26.61 -17.00 15.25
C SER A 263 26.62 -18.31 16.04
N GLU A 264 25.94 -19.33 15.51
CA GLU A 264 25.89 -20.66 16.13
C GLU A 264 27.24 -21.38 16.15
N HIS A 265 28.22 -20.91 15.37
CA HIS A 265 29.53 -21.51 15.37
C HIS A 265 30.11 -21.50 16.78
N PRO A 266 30.71 -22.61 17.26
CA PRO A 266 31.19 -22.73 18.65
C PRO A 266 32.15 -21.62 19.09
N GLN A 267 32.88 -21.01 18.14
CA GLN A 267 33.80 -19.91 18.41
C GLN A 267 33.10 -18.54 18.57
N HIS A 268 31.90 -18.38 18.03
CA HIS A 268 31.14 -17.13 18.01
C HIS A 268 29.91 -17.18 18.95
N ASN A 269 29.49 -18.39 19.35
CA ASN A 269 28.43 -18.58 20.33
C ASN A 269 28.96 -18.28 21.74
N MET A 270 29.04 -17.00 22.05
CA MET A 270 29.46 -16.49 23.35
C MET A 270 28.58 -15.34 23.79
N VAL A 271 28.55 -15.12 25.10
CA VAL A 271 27.88 -14.00 25.74
C VAL A 271 28.94 -13.10 26.38
N ILE A 272 28.77 -11.79 26.27
CA ILE A 272 29.73 -10.78 26.69
C ILE A 272 29.06 -9.73 27.58
N TYR A 273 29.87 -8.93 28.27
CA TYR A 273 29.45 -7.70 28.92
C TYR A 273 29.95 -6.52 28.11
N GLU A 274 29.04 -5.61 27.76
CA GLU A 274 29.35 -4.44 26.95
C GLU A 274 28.61 -3.21 27.52
N GLY A 275 29.32 -2.10 27.64
CA GLY A 275 28.75 -0.80 28.00
C GLY A 275 28.52 0.09 26.77
N GLY A 276 28.05 1.32 26.99
CA GLY A 276 27.88 2.29 25.90
C GLY A 276 26.68 1.97 25.01
N GLN A 277 26.89 1.82 23.70
CA GLN A 277 25.81 1.68 22.71
C GLN A 277 25.00 0.38 22.85
N ALA A 278 25.62 -0.71 23.34
CA ALA A 278 24.92 -1.97 23.57
C ALA A 278 23.71 -1.84 24.51
N VAL A 279 23.75 -0.87 25.43
CA VAL A 279 22.70 -0.60 26.41
C VAL A 279 21.40 -0.11 25.75
N THR A 280 21.48 0.51 24.57
CA THR A 280 20.29 0.99 23.84
C THR A 280 19.85 0.04 22.73
N GLN A 281 20.68 -0.93 22.37
CA GLN A 281 20.41 -1.90 21.30
C GLN A 281 19.48 -3.04 21.76
N ALA A 282 18.87 -3.76 20.80
CA ALA A 282 17.96 -4.86 21.09
C ALA A 282 18.70 -6.15 21.49
N ARG A 283 19.96 -6.34 21.06
CA ARG A 283 20.83 -7.44 21.50
C ARG A 283 21.17 -7.49 22.99
N SER A 284 20.80 -6.49 23.79
CA SER A 284 20.93 -6.51 25.26
C SER A 284 19.63 -6.90 25.98
N LEU A 285 18.58 -7.25 25.23
CA LEU A 285 17.26 -7.59 25.78
C LEU A 285 17.14 -9.09 26.10
N TRP A 286 16.75 -9.36 27.34
CA TRP A 286 16.55 -10.70 27.87
C TRP A 286 15.17 -10.83 28.51
N ARG A 287 14.63 -12.04 28.51
CA ARG A 287 13.40 -12.40 29.22
C ARG A 287 13.70 -13.45 30.28
N ILE A 288 13.12 -13.25 31.46
CA ILE A 288 13.21 -14.20 32.56
C ILE A 288 11.93 -15.02 32.61
N GLU A 289 12.03 -16.32 32.36
CA GLU A 289 10.90 -17.23 32.27
C GLU A 289 10.93 -18.20 33.46
N LEU A 290 9.94 -18.14 34.35
CA LEU A 290 9.87 -19.04 35.51
C LEU A 290 9.61 -20.49 35.05
N ILE A 291 10.34 -21.47 35.62
CA ILE A 291 10.18 -22.90 35.29
C ILE A 291 8.98 -23.48 36.05
N ARG A 292 7.78 -22.97 35.76
CA ARG A 292 6.49 -23.50 36.25
C ARG A 292 5.40 -23.12 35.26
N MET A 293 4.33 -23.92 35.20
CA MET A 293 3.21 -23.66 34.26
C MET A 293 2.12 -22.76 34.83
N LYS A 294 1.87 -22.80 36.14
CA LYS A 294 0.94 -21.88 36.81
C LYS A 294 1.73 -20.67 37.33
N TRP A 295 1.12 -19.49 37.27
CA TRP A 295 1.72 -18.27 37.85
C TRP A 295 3.14 -17.96 37.32
N HIS A 296 3.41 -18.28 36.07
CA HIS A 296 4.71 -18.02 35.44
C HIS A 296 4.92 -16.52 35.12
N GLY A 297 3.87 -15.70 35.16
CA GLY A 297 3.93 -14.24 35.09
C GLY A 297 3.89 -13.54 36.45
N ALA A 298 4.07 -14.29 37.55
CA ALA A 298 4.07 -13.77 38.91
C ALA A 298 5.35 -12.99 39.27
N LEU A 299 5.40 -12.42 40.48
CA LEU A 299 6.60 -11.73 40.97
C LEU A 299 7.76 -12.72 41.11
N ILE A 300 8.95 -12.31 40.68
CA ILE A 300 10.15 -13.12 40.83
C ILE A 300 10.67 -12.98 42.26
N GLY A 301 10.83 -14.12 42.91
CA GLY A 301 11.38 -14.29 44.25
C GLY A 301 12.83 -14.74 44.26
N TRP A 302 13.47 -14.62 45.42
CA TRP A 302 14.75 -15.29 45.69
C TRP A 302 14.59 -16.81 45.60
N GLU A 303 15.64 -17.49 45.15
CA GLU A 303 15.72 -18.96 45.11
C GLU A 303 14.61 -19.61 44.26
N GLN A 304 13.96 -18.87 43.35
CA GLN A 304 13.03 -19.42 42.37
C GLN A 304 13.76 -19.86 41.10
N LEU A 305 13.33 -20.97 40.51
CA LEU A 305 13.89 -21.53 39.28
C LEU A 305 13.37 -20.77 38.05
N PHE A 306 14.29 -20.30 37.20
CA PHE A 306 13.97 -19.64 35.93
C PHE A 306 14.95 -19.99 34.83
N ARG A 307 14.55 -19.72 33.59
CA ARG A 307 15.38 -19.68 32.38
C ARG A 307 15.58 -18.23 31.93
N ILE A 308 16.69 -17.96 31.26
CA ILE A 308 16.97 -16.66 30.64
C ILE A 308 16.92 -16.84 29.12
N LYS A 309 16.02 -16.16 28.44
CA LYS A 309 15.85 -16.19 26.99
C LYS A 309 16.34 -14.88 26.37
N HIS A 310 17.18 -14.98 25.35
CA HIS A 310 17.60 -13.84 24.54
C HIS A 310 16.50 -13.49 23.53
N ILE A 311 16.09 -12.23 23.45
CA ILE A 311 14.91 -11.84 22.66
C ILE A 311 15.18 -11.93 21.16
N THR A 312 16.24 -11.29 20.65
CA THR A 312 16.44 -11.17 19.19
C THR A 312 16.86 -12.48 18.54
N SER A 313 17.61 -13.34 19.24
CA SER A 313 18.00 -14.66 18.73
C SER A 313 17.03 -15.80 19.09
N GLY A 314 16.08 -15.57 20.01
CA GLY A 314 15.11 -16.58 20.45
C GLY A 314 15.71 -17.76 21.23
N ARG A 315 16.97 -17.67 21.67
CA ARG A 315 17.73 -18.77 22.31
C ARG A 315 17.81 -18.61 23.82
N TYR A 316 18.03 -19.73 24.51
CA TYR A 316 18.18 -19.77 25.95
C TYR A 316 19.64 -19.70 26.37
N LEU A 317 19.93 -18.92 27.40
CA LEU A 317 21.22 -18.92 28.07
C LEU A 317 21.41 -20.26 28.76
N GLY A 318 22.57 -20.87 28.58
CA GLY A 318 22.93 -22.10 29.28
C GLY A 318 24.39 -22.15 29.68
N VAL A 319 24.68 -23.00 30.67
CA VAL A 319 26.02 -23.23 31.17
C VAL A 319 26.42 -24.68 30.91
N LEU A 320 27.44 -24.86 30.08
CA LEU A 320 28.08 -26.15 29.87
C LEU A 320 29.54 -26.05 30.34
N GLU A 321 29.91 -26.92 31.29
CA GLU A 321 31.17 -26.86 32.02
C GLU A 321 31.33 -25.51 32.73
N ASN A 322 32.07 -24.56 32.14
CA ASN A 322 32.24 -23.19 32.63
C ASN A 322 31.84 -22.13 31.58
N ALA A 323 31.46 -22.56 30.37
CA ALA A 323 31.14 -21.67 29.27
C ALA A 323 29.66 -21.26 29.31
N VAL A 324 29.42 -19.96 29.18
CA VAL A 324 28.08 -19.39 29.04
C VAL A 324 27.79 -19.20 27.55
N GLN A 325 26.78 -19.90 27.04
CA GLN A 325 26.43 -19.93 25.60
C GLN A 325 24.92 -19.88 25.40
N LEU A 326 24.50 -19.67 24.15
CA LEU A 326 23.09 -19.68 23.75
C LEU A 326 22.70 -20.98 23.05
N TYR A 327 21.59 -21.57 23.46
CA TYR A 327 21.07 -22.83 22.96
C TYR A 327 19.68 -22.66 22.34
N HIS A 328 19.45 -23.33 21.21
CA HIS A 328 18.12 -23.44 20.61
C HIS A 328 17.17 -24.21 21.54
N LYS A 329 15.85 -23.97 21.42
CA LYS A 329 14.85 -24.59 22.31
C LYS A 329 14.97 -26.11 22.39
N ASP A 330 15.26 -26.78 21.27
CA ASP A 330 15.35 -28.25 21.21
C ASP A 330 16.58 -28.83 21.95
N LYS A 331 17.53 -27.97 22.35
CA LYS A 331 18.74 -28.34 23.11
C LYS A 331 18.81 -27.66 24.47
N ALA A 332 17.79 -26.91 24.85
CA ALA A 332 17.75 -26.08 26.05
C ALA A 332 17.14 -26.85 27.23
N ASP A 333 17.76 -27.99 27.57
CA ASP A 333 17.29 -28.85 28.66
C ASP A 333 17.30 -28.14 30.03
N PHE A 334 16.60 -28.73 31.00
CA PHE A 334 16.54 -28.19 32.35
C PHE A 334 17.93 -28.10 33.01
N GLU A 335 18.82 -29.06 32.74
CA GLU A 335 20.13 -29.11 33.40
C GLU A 335 21.10 -28.03 32.92
N LEU A 336 20.96 -27.58 31.67
CA LEU A 336 21.80 -26.57 31.04
C LEU A 336 21.30 -25.14 31.29
N THR A 337 19.98 -24.96 31.43
CA THR A 337 19.35 -23.62 31.35
C THR A 337 18.66 -23.16 32.63
N ALA A 338 18.70 -23.96 33.71
CA ALA A 338 18.08 -23.59 34.98
C ALA A 338 18.99 -22.71 35.85
N PHE A 339 18.48 -21.55 36.23
CA PHE A 339 19.14 -20.57 37.10
C PHE A 339 18.28 -20.21 38.32
N VAL A 340 18.93 -19.65 39.33
CA VAL A 340 18.31 -19.06 40.52
C VAL A 340 18.93 -17.70 40.85
N MET A 341 18.14 -16.83 41.47
CA MET A 341 18.60 -15.55 42.00
C MET A 341 18.86 -15.68 43.50
N CYS A 342 20.02 -15.21 43.95
CA CYS A 342 20.46 -15.28 45.33
C CYS A 342 20.82 -13.89 45.86
N GLN A 343 20.55 -13.66 47.15
CA GLN A 343 20.92 -12.40 47.83
C GLN A 343 22.42 -12.29 48.09
N ASN A 344 23.08 -13.42 48.33
CA ASN A 344 24.49 -13.51 48.64
C ASN A 344 25.07 -14.85 48.17
N LYS A 345 26.40 -14.96 48.16
CA LYS A 345 27.13 -16.18 47.79
C LYS A 345 27.42 -17.09 49.00
N ASP A 346 26.47 -17.27 49.93
CA ASP A 346 26.70 -18.11 51.12
C ASP A 346 26.54 -19.61 50.79
N PRO A 347 27.61 -20.43 50.94
CA PRO A 347 27.56 -21.86 50.64
C PRO A 347 26.71 -22.69 51.61
N LYS A 348 26.18 -22.12 52.70
CA LYS A 348 25.48 -22.87 53.77
C LYS A 348 23.98 -23.07 53.57
N LYS A 349 23.37 -22.51 52.53
CA LYS A 349 21.98 -22.80 52.18
C LYS A 349 21.91 -23.90 51.12
N GLN A 350 21.70 -25.13 51.56
CA GLN A 350 21.17 -26.19 50.68
C GLN A 350 19.85 -25.71 50.08
N MET A 351 19.78 -25.70 48.75
CA MET A 351 18.59 -25.29 48.01
C MET A 351 17.40 -26.23 48.24
N LEU A 352 16.31 -25.61 48.71
CA LEU A 352 14.89 -25.78 48.34
C LEU A 352 14.17 -27.10 48.66
N GLU A 353 13.36 -27.07 49.73
CA GLU A 353 12.02 -27.64 49.62
C GLU A 353 11.23 -26.78 48.62
N GLU A 354 10.89 -27.36 47.47
CA GLU A 354 10.01 -26.74 46.46
C GLU A 354 8.61 -26.57 47.08
N LYS A 355 8.36 -25.44 47.76
CA LYS A 355 6.99 -25.03 48.03
C LYS A 355 6.44 -24.45 46.75
N GLU A 356 5.55 -25.20 46.08
CA GLU A 356 4.69 -24.63 45.04
C GLU A 356 3.91 -23.45 45.65
N GLU A 357 4.37 -22.24 45.34
CA GLU A 357 3.71 -21.02 45.77
C GLU A 357 2.47 -20.81 44.88
N GLU A 358 1.27 -21.12 45.40
CA GLU A 358 0.03 -20.77 44.72
C GLU A 358 -0.24 -19.27 44.86
N GLY A 359 -0.12 -18.53 43.76
CA GLY A 359 -0.43 -17.10 43.69
C GLY A 359 0.67 -16.25 43.07
N MET A 360 0.57 -14.93 43.26
CA MET A 360 1.50 -13.96 42.69
C MET A 360 2.88 -13.88 43.37
N GLY A 361 3.08 -14.58 44.50
CA GLY A 361 4.31 -14.52 45.28
C GLY A 361 4.54 -13.17 45.99
N ALA A 362 5.71 -13.03 46.60
CA ALA A 362 6.13 -11.83 47.31
C ALA A 362 6.98 -10.89 46.44
N ALA A 363 6.76 -9.59 46.56
CA ALA A 363 7.52 -8.56 45.85
C ALA A 363 8.90 -8.38 46.52
N THR A 364 9.93 -9.02 45.97
CA THR A 364 11.28 -9.04 46.59
C THR A 364 12.37 -8.39 45.77
N ILE A 365 12.30 -8.47 44.44
CA ILE A 365 13.34 -7.94 43.53
C ILE A 365 12.80 -6.68 42.85
N GLN A 366 13.44 -5.55 43.11
CA GLN A 366 13.09 -4.24 42.56
C GLN A 366 14.01 -3.84 41.40
N TYR A 367 13.43 -3.27 40.35
CA TYR A 367 14.18 -2.72 39.23
C TYR A 367 15.09 -1.57 39.69
N GLY A 368 16.34 -1.57 39.24
CA GLY A 368 17.33 -0.52 39.53
C GLY A 368 17.90 -0.49 40.96
N GLU A 369 17.25 -1.14 41.94
CA GLU A 369 17.67 -1.06 43.36
C GLU A 369 18.21 -2.39 43.90
N THR A 370 17.69 -3.52 43.43
CA THR A 370 18.08 -4.84 43.96
C THR A 370 19.29 -5.39 43.22
N ASN A 371 20.37 -5.62 43.97
CA ASN A 371 21.53 -6.38 43.52
C ASN A 371 21.31 -7.86 43.78
N ALA A 372 21.30 -8.67 42.71
CA ALA A 372 21.15 -10.13 42.79
C ALA A 372 22.37 -10.86 42.23
N PHE A 373 22.67 -12.03 42.77
CA PHE A 373 23.63 -12.96 42.17
C PHE A 373 22.87 -14.05 41.42
N ILE A 374 23.34 -14.41 40.23
CA ILE A 374 22.74 -15.48 39.43
C ILE A 374 23.62 -16.74 39.56
N GLN A 375 23.01 -17.85 39.95
CA GLN A 375 23.69 -19.14 40.07
C GLN A 375 23.05 -20.17 39.15
N HIS A 376 23.88 -20.97 38.49
CA HIS A 376 23.42 -22.12 37.70
C HIS A 376 23.09 -23.31 38.60
N VAL A 377 21.90 -23.89 38.42
CA VAL A 377 21.35 -24.88 39.37
C VAL A 377 22.11 -26.20 39.33
N LYS A 378 22.44 -26.73 38.15
CA LYS A 378 23.08 -28.05 38.04
C LYS A 378 24.54 -28.02 38.50
N THR A 379 25.31 -27.04 38.03
CA THR A 379 26.75 -26.96 38.30
C THR A 379 27.07 -26.18 39.58
N GLN A 380 26.10 -25.46 40.14
CA GLN A 380 26.27 -24.59 41.31
C GLN A 380 27.32 -23.49 41.11
N LEU A 381 27.64 -23.17 39.85
CA LEU A 381 28.57 -22.11 39.47
C LEU A 381 27.85 -20.75 39.45
N TRP A 382 28.56 -19.71 39.87
CA TRP A 382 28.10 -18.33 39.81
C TRP A 382 28.37 -17.74 38.43
N MET A 383 27.38 -17.04 37.89
CA MET A 383 27.58 -16.21 36.71
C MET A 383 28.58 -15.10 37.03
N SER A 384 29.62 -15.00 36.22
CA SER A 384 30.74 -14.07 36.39
C SER A 384 31.32 -13.69 35.03
N TYR A 385 32.52 -13.10 35.03
CA TYR A 385 33.20 -12.62 33.83
C TYR A 385 34.66 -13.10 33.77
N GLN A 386 35.18 -13.17 32.55
CA GLN A 386 36.59 -13.36 32.25
C GLN A 386 37.06 -12.23 31.33
N THR A 387 38.04 -11.46 31.79
CA THR A 387 38.60 -10.35 30.99
C THR A 387 39.69 -10.85 30.05
N SER A 388 39.63 -10.42 28.79
CA SER A 388 40.66 -10.64 27.78
C SER A 388 40.99 -9.36 27.03
N GLU A 389 42.27 -9.11 26.72
CA GLU A 389 42.67 -8.00 25.86
C GLU A 389 42.51 -8.39 24.39
N VAL A 390 41.70 -7.62 23.65
CA VAL A 390 41.52 -7.78 22.20
C VAL A 390 41.90 -6.49 21.49
N THR A 391 42.62 -6.58 20.38
CA THR A 391 42.95 -5.42 19.55
C THR A 391 41.80 -5.12 18.58
N LYS A 392 41.03 -4.06 18.83
CA LYS A 392 39.98 -3.56 17.94
C LYS A 392 40.52 -2.54 16.94
N LYS A 393 40.10 -2.67 15.68
CA LYS A 393 40.52 -1.81 14.56
C LYS A 393 40.05 -0.38 14.82
N GLY A 394 40.99 0.57 14.96
CA GLY A 394 40.69 1.98 15.22
C GLY A 394 40.65 2.41 16.70
N LEU A 395 40.48 1.47 17.64
CA LEU A 395 40.41 1.73 19.09
C LEU A 395 41.64 1.24 19.87
N GLY A 396 42.50 0.41 19.27
CA GLY A 396 43.68 -0.15 19.92
C GLY A 396 43.34 -1.39 20.77
N LYS A 397 44.08 -1.60 21.87
CA LYS A 397 43.80 -2.70 22.81
C LYS A 397 42.60 -2.33 23.68
N VAL A 398 41.56 -3.14 23.64
CA VAL A 398 40.33 -2.97 24.43
C VAL A 398 40.16 -4.20 25.31
N GLU A 399 39.77 -3.99 26.55
CA GLU A 399 39.37 -5.07 27.45
C GLU A 399 37.97 -5.53 27.07
N GLU A 400 37.83 -6.80 26.70
CA GLU A 400 36.53 -7.46 26.53
C GLU A 400 36.29 -8.40 27.70
N LYS A 401 35.10 -8.30 28.29
CA LYS A 401 34.64 -9.19 29.35
C LYS A 401 33.69 -10.21 28.77
N LYS A 402 34.11 -11.47 28.78
CA LYS A 402 33.29 -12.61 28.39
C LYS A 402 32.53 -13.14 29.60
N ALA A 403 31.24 -13.46 29.44
CA ALA A 403 30.46 -14.13 30.47
C ALA A 403 30.93 -15.59 30.64
N VAL A 404 31.20 -15.99 31.88
CA VAL A 404 31.63 -17.34 32.27
C VAL A 404 30.98 -17.75 33.58
N ALA A 405 30.92 -19.04 33.86
CA ALA A 405 30.44 -19.54 35.14
C ALA A 405 31.64 -19.99 36.00
N LEU A 406 31.76 -19.45 37.22
CA LEU A 406 32.89 -19.69 38.13
C LEU A 406 32.42 -20.24 39.47
N LYS A 407 33.26 -21.07 40.11
CA LYS A 407 32.89 -21.73 41.37
C LYS A 407 32.71 -20.75 42.53
N ASP A 408 33.60 -19.79 42.66
CA ASP A 408 33.54 -18.75 43.70
C ASP A 408 32.99 -17.43 43.12
N GLY A 409 33.22 -17.20 41.82
CA GLY A 409 32.98 -15.92 41.14
C GLY A 409 33.72 -14.74 41.77
N HIS A 410 33.55 -13.55 41.19
CA HIS A 410 34.11 -12.31 41.71
C HIS A 410 33.15 -11.62 42.71
N MET A 411 33.65 -10.66 43.49
CA MET A 411 32.85 -9.97 44.50
C MET A 411 31.86 -8.97 43.90
N ASP A 412 32.13 -8.52 42.68
CA ASP A 412 31.38 -7.54 41.89
C ASP A 412 30.40 -8.18 40.88
N ASP A 413 30.12 -9.49 41.00
CA ASP A 413 29.18 -10.23 40.14
C ASP A 413 27.69 -9.89 40.36
N CYS A 414 27.38 -8.72 40.93
CA CYS A 414 25.99 -8.35 41.19
C CYS A 414 25.30 -7.90 39.90
N TYR A 415 24.07 -8.37 39.73
CA TYR A 415 23.18 -7.97 38.66
C TYR A 415 22.14 -6.99 39.14
N THR A 416 21.98 -5.89 38.41
CA THR A 416 20.86 -4.96 38.53
C THR A 416 19.95 -5.10 37.30
N PHE A 417 18.64 -5.07 37.52
CA PHE A 417 17.65 -5.28 36.46
C PHE A 417 17.01 -3.96 36.07
N PHE A 418 16.89 -3.70 34.76
CA PHE A 418 16.15 -2.56 34.24
C PHE A 418 15.11 -3.04 33.23
N MET A 419 13.85 -2.71 33.46
CA MET A 419 12.77 -3.02 32.54
C MET A 419 13.02 -2.36 31.18
N ALA A 420 12.82 -3.11 30.10
CA ALA A 420 12.87 -2.56 28.75
C ALA A 420 11.64 -1.67 28.50
N LEU A 421 11.78 -0.68 27.63
CA LEU A 421 10.62 0.09 27.19
C LEU A 421 9.66 -0.84 26.42
N GLU A 422 8.36 -0.59 26.55
CA GLU A 422 7.34 -1.44 25.91
C GLU A 422 7.53 -1.51 24.39
N GLU A 423 7.87 -0.37 23.77
CA GLU A 423 8.18 -0.26 22.34
C GLU A 423 9.44 -1.05 21.95
N GLU A 424 10.49 -1.04 22.77
CA GLU A 424 11.72 -1.82 22.52
C GLU A 424 11.42 -3.32 22.58
N SER A 425 10.68 -3.76 23.59
CA SER A 425 10.26 -5.17 23.76
C SER A 425 9.42 -5.66 22.59
N LYS A 426 8.45 -4.84 22.14
CA LYS A 426 7.63 -5.13 20.96
C LYS A 426 8.50 -5.19 19.70
N SER A 427 9.34 -4.19 19.46
CA SER A 427 10.25 -4.10 18.31
C SER A 427 11.18 -5.31 18.24
N ALA A 428 11.84 -5.66 19.35
CA ALA A 428 12.82 -6.74 19.38
C ALA A 428 12.23 -8.11 19.04
N ARG A 429 10.95 -8.35 19.38
CA ARG A 429 10.24 -9.56 18.95
C ARG A 429 9.96 -9.53 17.44
N VAL A 430 9.52 -8.39 16.92
CA VAL A 430 9.29 -8.23 15.47
C VAL A 430 10.60 -8.43 14.70
N ILE A 431 11.72 -7.90 15.22
CA ILE A 431 13.07 -8.13 14.69
C ILE A 431 13.39 -9.63 14.66
N ARG A 432 13.19 -10.36 15.77
CA ARG A 432 13.39 -11.82 15.80
C ARG A 432 12.61 -12.50 14.68
N LYS A 433 11.30 -12.22 14.55
CA LYS A 433 10.46 -12.86 13.53
C LYS A 433 10.92 -12.51 12.10
N GLY A 434 11.29 -11.25 11.87
CA GLY A 434 11.84 -10.80 10.60
C GLY A 434 13.16 -11.49 10.26
N ILE A 435 14.09 -11.59 11.22
CA ILE A 435 15.38 -12.29 11.04
C ILE A 435 15.16 -13.78 10.81
N ASP A 436 14.33 -14.44 11.62
CA ASP A 436 14.05 -15.87 11.50
C ASP A 436 13.49 -16.21 10.12
N ALA A 437 12.57 -15.40 9.60
CA ALA A 437 12.04 -15.54 8.23
C ALA A 437 13.15 -15.33 7.19
N LEU A 438 13.90 -14.22 7.27
CA LEU A 438 14.92 -13.88 6.27
C LEU A 438 16.15 -14.82 6.26
N GLN A 439 16.50 -15.44 7.40
CA GLN A 439 17.69 -16.29 7.54
C GLN A 439 17.42 -17.78 7.26
N ASN A 440 16.27 -18.30 7.70
CA ASN A 440 15.96 -19.74 7.61
C ASN A 440 15.21 -20.10 6.32
N GLU A 441 14.52 -19.15 5.70
CA GLU A 441 13.76 -19.35 4.46
C GLU A 441 14.57 -18.83 3.27
N GLY A 442 15.22 -19.72 2.52
CA GLY A 442 15.80 -19.36 1.22
C GLY A 442 17.32 -19.32 1.10
N GLN A 443 18.06 -20.14 1.86
CA GLN A 443 19.50 -20.32 1.62
C GLN A 443 19.80 -21.16 0.37
N GLN A 444 18.88 -22.03 -0.09
CA GLN A 444 19.05 -22.86 -1.29
C GLN A 444 17.78 -22.92 -2.17
N SER A 445 17.94 -23.15 -3.47
CA SER A 445 16.83 -23.16 -4.46
C SER A 445 15.76 -24.22 -4.19
N ALA A 446 16.11 -25.31 -3.49
CA ALA A 446 15.17 -26.37 -3.11
C ALA A 446 14.35 -26.03 -1.85
N ASP A 447 14.78 -25.04 -1.05
CA ASP A 447 14.10 -24.66 0.20
C ASP A 447 12.94 -23.69 -0.05
N TRP A 448 12.94 -22.94 -1.16
CA TRP A 448 11.84 -22.03 -1.53
C TRP A 448 10.50 -22.75 -1.78
N ALA A 449 10.54 -24.05 -2.14
CA ALA A 449 9.33 -24.88 -2.24
C ALA A 449 8.71 -25.24 -0.88
N ARG A 450 9.39 -24.94 0.24
CA ARG A 450 8.94 -25.18 1.61
C ARG A 450 8.48 -23.91 2.33
N VAL A 451 8.71 -22.74 1.74
CA VAL A 451 8.38 -21.44 2.33
C VAL A 451 6.91 -21.14 2.08
N ASP A 452 6.18 -20.76 3.14
CA ASP A 452 4.81 -20.28 2.98
C ASP A 452 4.84 -18.80 2.60
N LEU A 453 4.75 -18.54 1.29
CA LEU A 453 4.76 -17.18 0.75
C LEU A 453 3.58 -16.33 1.28
N ASN A 454 2.48 -16.93 1.75
CA ASN A 454 1.38 -16.18 2.35
C ASN A 454 1.77 -15.61 3.71
N GLU A 455 2.51 -16.37 4.52
CA GLU A 455 3.03 -15.90 5.80
C GLU A 455 4.05 -14.78 5.58
N VAL A 456 4.93 -14.93 4.59
CA VAL A 456 5.91 -13.88 4.22
C VAL A 456 5.20 -12.61 3.75
N LEU A 457 4.19 -12.73 2.89
CA LEU A 457 3.43 -11.58 2.40
C LEU A 457 2.72 -10.87 3.55
N LYS A 458 2.03 -11.61 4.43
CA LYS A 458 1.36 -11.05 5.60
C LYS A 458 2.35 -10.40 6.57
N LEU A 459 3.54 -10.98 6.73
CA LEU A 459 4.61 -10.39 7.53
C LEU A 459 5.08 -9.05 6.95
N MET A 460 5.23 -8.95 5.64
CA MET A 460 5.62 -7.70 4.98
C MET A 460 4.55 -6.62 5.15
N GLU A 461 3.27 -6.94 4.96
CA GLU A 461 2.16 -6.01 5.22
C GLU A 461 2.18 -5.49 6.66
N ASP A 462 2.33 -6.39 7.63
CA ASP A 462 2.38 -6.02 9.05
C ASP A 462 3.60 -5.15 9.37
N LEU A 463 4.75 -5.42 8.75
CA LEU A 463 5.96 -4.60 8.92
C LEU A 463 5.78 -3.21 8.32
N ILE A 464 5.19 -3.11 7.13
CA ILE A 464 4.89 -1.83 6.48
C ILE A 464 3.93 -1.02 7.36
N GLU A 465 2.88 -1.65 7.89
CA GLU A 465 1.95 -0.99 8.80
C GLU A 465 2.61 -0.62 10.14
N TYR A 466 3.51 -1.46 10.65
CA TYR A 466 4.27 -1.18 11.88
C TYR A 466 5.15 0.07 11.78
N PHE A 467 5.62 0.38 10.56
CA PHE A 467 6.38 1.58 10.22
C PHE A 467 5.53 2.68 9.55
N SER A 468 4.20 2.57 9.58
CA SER A 468 3.31 3.55 8.94
C SER A 468 3.42 4.92 9.61
N GLN A 469 3.34 5.98 8.80
CA GLN A 469 3.31 7.34 9.33
C GLN A 469 1.94 7.65 9.93
N PRO A 470 1.88 8.40 11.04
CA PRO A 470 0.61 8.79 11.62
C PRO A 470 -0.19 9.69 10.67
N GLY A 471 -1.50 9.45 10.58
CA GLY A 471 -2.43 10.20 9.73
C GLY A 471 -2.48 11.70 10.04
N ASP A 472 -2.90 12.49 9.05
CA ASP A 472 -3.00 13.95 9.17
C ASP A 472 -4.19 14.44 10.00
N ASP A 473 -5.13 13.55 10.30
CA ASP A 473 -6.35 13.80 11.07
C ASP A 473 -6.17 13.68 12.59
N GLN A 474 -5.02 13.18 13.06
CA GLN A 474 -4.73 12.96 14.48
C GLN A 474 -4.35 14.25 15.21
N ASP A 475 -4.56 14.28 16.53
CA ASP A 475 -4.13 15.39 17.37
C ASP A 475 -2.60 15.57 17.34
N PHE A 476 -2.13 16.81 17.44
CA PHE A 476 -0.71 17.13 17.32
C PHE A 476 0.16 16.40 18.36
N GLU A 477 -0.30 16.30 19.62
CA GLU A 477 0.49 15.64 20.67
C GLU A 477 0.61 14.13 20.42
N GLU A 478 -0.51 13.49 20.04
CA GLU A 478 -0.56 12.07 19.69
C GLU A 478 0.32 11.78 18.47
N LYS A 479 0.23 12.62 17.43
CA LYS A 479 1.04 12.53 16.21
C LYS A 479 2.53 12.62 16.52
N GLN A 480 2.95 13.58 17.36
CA GLN A 480 4.35 13.75 17.73
C GLN A 480 4.90 12.59 18.59
N ASN A 481 4.05 11.98 19.42
CA ASN A 481 4.42 10.79 20.18
C ASN A 481 4.59 9.58 19.26
N ARG A 482 3.69 9.39 18.28
CA ARG A 482 3.83 8.35 17.26
C ARG A 482 5.09 8.53 16.41
N PHE A 483 5.44 9.75 15.99
CA PHE A 483 6.70 9.99 15.28
C PHE A 483 7.95 9.67 16.11
N ARG A 484 7.92 9.93 17.42
CA ARG A 484 9.02 9.54 18.32
C ARG A 484 9.15 8.02 18.44
N ALA A 485 8.03 7.32 18.61
CA ALA A 485 8.01 5.86 18.61
C ALA A 485 8.49 5.29 17.28
N LEU A 486 8.02 5.82 16.14
CA LEU A 486 8.40 5.39 14.80
C LEU A 486 9.92 5.51 14.58
N ARG A 487 10.52 6.67 14.90
CA ARG A 487 11.98 6.84 14.79
C ARG A 487 12.75 5.86 15.67
N SER A 488 12.30 5.67 16.91
CA SER A 488 12.93 4.70 17.82
C SER A 488 12.89 3.27 17.27
N ARG A 489 11.78 2.86 16.62
CA ARG A 489 11.67 1.55 15.97
C ARG A 489 12.61 1.45 14.76
N GLN A 490 12.63 2.49 13.92
CA GLN A 490 13.50 2.55 12.73
C GLN A 490 14.98 2.46 13.11
N ASP A 491 15.39 3.14 14.18
CA ASP A 491 16.77 3.11 14.68
C ASP A 491 17.12 1.71 15.22
N LEU A 492 16.26 1.08 16.01
CA LEU A 492 16.48 -0.28 16.54
C LEU A 492 16.67 -1.32 15.41
N PHE A 493 15.85 -1.27 14.37
CA PHE A 493 15.98 -2.19 13.24
C PHE A 493 17.25 -1.93 12.42
N GLN A 494 17.67 -0.67 12.33
CA GLN A 494 18.92 -0.30 11.67
C GLN A 494 20.13 -0.81 12.46
N GLU A 495 20.14 -0.63 13.78
CA GLU A 495 21.22 -1.06 14.67
C GLU A 495 21.38 -2.59 14.69
N GLU A 496 20.28 -3.34 14.62
CA GLU A 496 20.31 -4.81 14.50
C GLU A 496 20.60 -5.30 13.06
N GLY A 497 20.87 -4.39 12.11
CA GLY A 497 21.27 -4.73 10.75
C GLY A 497 20.15 -5.26 9.85
N VAL A 498 18.89 -5.15 10.25
CA VAL A 498 17.72 -5.67 9.50
C VAL A 498 17.61 -5.04 8.12
N LEU A 499 17.91 -3.74 8.02
CA LEU A 499 17.93 -3.04 6.73
C LEU A 499 18.90 -3.71 5.73
N ASN A 500 20.09 -4.10 6.17
CA ASN A 500 21.07 -4.77 5.30
C ASN A 500 20.57 -6.16 4.89
N MET A 501 19.92 -6.89 5.80
CA MET A 501 19.32 -8.19 5.48
C MET A 501 18.22 -8.07 4.42
N ILE A 502 17.39 -7.03 4.48
CA ILE A 502 16.36 -6.77 3.47
C ILE A 502 16.99 -6.46 2.11
N LEU A 503 18.03 -5.63 2.07
CA LEU A 503 18.76 -5.32 0.83
C LEU A 503 19.40 -6.57 0.21
N ASP A 504 20.03 -7.42 1.03
CA ASP A 504 20.61 -8.69 0.58
C ASP A 504 19.52 -9.64 0.04
N THR A 505 18.33 -9.64 0.65
CA THR A 505 17.18 -10.40 0.17
C THR A 505 16.67 -9.89 -1.18
N ILE A 506 16.58 -8.56 -1.37
CA ILE A 506 16.24 -7.96 -2.67
C ILE A 506 17.22 -8.39 -3.76
N ASP A 507 18.52 -8.42 -3.44
CA ASP A 507 19.55 -8.88 -4.38
C ASP A 507 19.38 -10.35 -4.74
N LYS A 508 19.09 -11.22 -3.77
CA LYS A 508 18.77 -12.64 -4.03
C LYS A 508 17.51 -12.81 -4.86
N PHE A 509 16.45 -12.04 -4.59
CA PHE A 509 15.21 -12.06 -5.35
C PHE A 509 15.48 -11.71 -6.82
N SER A 510 16.24 -10.65 -7.05
CA SER A 510 16.60 -10.21 -8.39
C SER A 510 17.46 -11.23 -9.15
N LEU A 511 18.34 -11.97 -8.46
CA LEU A 511 19.14 -13.02 -9.08
C LEU A 511 18.29 -14.21 -9.55
N MET A 512 17.20 -14.51 -8.84
CA MET A 512 16.26 -15.56 -9.21
C MET A 512 15.41 -15.17 -10.42
N GLU A 513 14.91 -13.92 -10.46
CA GLU A 513 14.15 -13.38 -11.61
C GLU A 513 14.95 -13.39 -12.92
N ALA A 514 16.29 -13.26 -12.84
CA ALA A 514 17.15 -13.29 -14.01
C ALA A 514 17.28 -14.68 -14.67
N LEU A 515 16.67 -15.74 -14.10
CA LEU A 515 16.75 -17.10 -14.64
C LEU A 515 15.87 -17.26 -15.91
N PRO A 516 16.38 -17.91 -16.99
CA PRO A 516 15.68 -18.01 -18.28
C PRO A 516 14.34 -18.77 -18.31
N ASP A 517 13.99 -19.50 -17.23
CA ASP A 517 12.74 -20.27 -17.09
C ASP A 517 12.13 -20.10 -15.68
N PHE A 518 12.28 -18.90 -15.10
CA PHE A 518 11.82 -18.64 -13.73
C PHE A 518 10.32 -18.95 -13.55
N ALA A 519 9.46 -18.44 -14.44
CA ALA A 519 8.02 -18.65 -14.39
C ALA A 519 7.62 -20.13 -14.54
N GLY A 520 8.36 -20.93 -15.32
CA GLY A 520 8.14 -22.36 -15.46
C GLY A 520 8.53 -23.18 -14.23
N ILE A 521 9.49 -22.68 -13.43
CA ILE A 521 10.01 -23.38 -12.23
C ILE A 521 9.07 -23.23 -11.03
N ILE A 522 8.47 -22.05 -10.82
CA ILE A 522 7.68 -21.74 -9.61
C ILE A 522 6.16 -21.87 -9.80
N GLY A 523 5.68 -21.84 -11.05
CA GLY A 523 4.24 -21.82 -11.38
C GLY A 523 3.63 -20.41 -11.33
N GLU A 524 2.52 -20.20 -12.04
CA GLU A 524 1.91 -18.87 -12.24
C GLU A 524 1.42 -18.21 -10.94
N GLU A 525 0.80 -18.96 -10.03
CA GLU A 525 0.28 -18.44 -8.75
C GLU A 525 1.42 -17.93 -7.85
N THR A 526 2.48 -18.73 -7.71
CA THR A 526 3.70 -18.38 -6.98
C THR A 526 4.41 -17.17 -7.60
N HIS A 527 4.36 -17.03 -8.94
CA HIS A 527 4.96 -15.91 -9.64
C HIS A 527 4.28 -14.57 -9.30
N MET A 528 2.95 -14.55 -9.20
CA MET A 528 2.23 -13.33 -8.78
C MET A 528 2.61 -12.93 -7.36
N MET A 529 2.62 -13.88 -6.43
CA MET A 529 3.03 -13.62 -5.05
C MET A 529 4.48 -13.14 -4.96
N TRP A 530 5.35 -13.63 -5.85
CA TRP A 530 6.73 -13.20 -5.93
C TRP A 530 6.86 -11.73 -6.33
N GLU A 531 6.13 -11.29 -7.37
CA GLU A 531 6.11 -9.88 -7.80
C GLU A 531 5.56 -8.96 -6.69
N GLU A 532 4.54 -9.41 -5.96
CA GLU A 532 3.99 -8.69 -4.80
C GLU A 532 5.01 -8.56 -3.66
N ILE A 533 5.67 -9.67 -3.29
CA ILE A 533 6.71 -9.67 -2.25
C ILE A 533 7.89 -8.77 -2.65
N ALA A 534 8.33 -8.82 -3.91
CA ALA A 534 9.39 -7.97 -4.42
C ALA A 534 9.04 -6.48 -4.27
N THR A 535 7.79 -6.10 -4.57
CA THR A 535 7.29 -4.74 -4.39
C THR A 535 7.25 -4.35 -2.92
N TYR A 536 6.74 -5.22 -2.05
CA TYR A 536 6.68 -4.98 -0.62
C TYR A 536 8.06 -4.86 0.05
N LEU A 537 9.09 -5.57 -0.43
CA LEU A 537 10.45 -5.39 0.06
C LEU A 537 10.94 -3.94 -0.13
N TYR A 538 10.67 -3.33 -1.29
CA TYR A 538 11.03 -1.93 -1.52
C TYR A 538 10.18 -0.96 -0.68
N LEU A 539 8.87 -1.21 -0.57
CA LEU A 539 7.98 -0.41 0.27
C LEU A 539 8.39 -0.47 1.76
N LEU A 540 8.83 -1.63 2.23
CA LEU A 540 9.36 -1.80 3.58
C LEU A 540 10.64 -1.00 3.79
N VAL A 541 11.58 -1.04 2.83
CA VAL A 541 12.78 -0.18 2.88
C VAL A 541 12.37 1.29 2.96
N ALA A 542 11.41 1.74 2.13
CA ALA A 542 10.93 3.11 2.17
C ALA A 542 10.32 3.46 3.54
N ALA A 543 9.47 2.60 4.10
CA ALA A 543 8.85 2.80 5.42
C ALA A 543 9.89 2.87 6.56
N MET A 544 10.97 2.07 6.48
CA MET A 544 12.05 2.05 7.49
C MET A 544 12.94 3.31 7.48
N ILE A 545 12.98 4.07 6.38
CA ILE A 545 13.84 5.25 6.26
C ILE A 545 13.07 6.58 6.23
N LYS A 546 11.78 6.55 5.86
CA LYS A 546 10.97 7.76 5.68
C LYS A 546 10.89 8.59 6.96
N GLY A 547 11.29 9.86 6.88
CA GLY A 547 11.28 10.80 8.01
C GLY A 547 12.42 10.59 9.02
N ASN A 548 13.43 9.79 8.68
CA ASN A 548 14.62 9.56 9.50
C ASN A 548 15.91 9.85 8.71
N HIS A 549 16.46 11.04 8.95
CA HIS A 549 17.70 11.52 8.33
C HIS A 549 18.89 10.56 8.55
N TYR A 550 19.04 9.99 9.75
CA TYR A 550 20.17 9.11 10.07
C TYR A 550 20.15 7.84 9.19
N ASN A 551 18.98 7.23 9.02
CA ASN A 551 18.81 6.06 8.17
C ASN A 551 18.98 6.41 6.68
N CYS A 552 18.45 7.55 6.21
CA CYS A 552 18.64 8.01 4.83
C CYS A 552 20.10 8.34 4.50
N ALA A 553 20.86 8.89 5.45
CA ALA A 553 22.28 9.21 5.26
C ALA A 553 23.14 7.95 4.98
N GLN A 554 22.73 6.77 5.47
CA GLN A 554 23.40 5.50 5.15
C GLN A 554 23.31 5.14 3.67
N PHE A 555 22.29 5.64 2.95
CA PHE A 555 22.17 5.46 1.50
C PHE A 555 22.97 6.47 0.70
N ALA A 556 23.53 7.52 1.31
CA ALA A 556 24.35 8.52 0.61
C ALA A 556 25.69 7.96 0.11
N ALA A 557 26.09 6.76 0.54
CA ALA A 557 27.26 6.09 0.00
C ALA A 557 27.11 5.82 -1.51
N ALA A 558 28.11 6.19 -2.32
CA ALA A 558 28.05 6.10 -3.79
C ALA A 558 27.60 4.72 -4.29
N GLN A 559 28.11 3.64 -3.70
CA GLN A 559 27.74 2.27 -4.07
C GLN A 559 26.24 1.97 -3.88
N ARG A 560 25.62 2.50 -2.83
CA ARG A 560 24.19 2.28 -2.55
C ARG A 560 23.29 3.14 -3.45
N LEU A 561 23.70 4.37 -3.75
CA LEU A 561 23.00 5.19 -4.75
C LEU A 561 23.09 4.56 -6.14
N ASP A 562 24.28 4.14 -6.57
CA ASP A 562 24.46 3.45 -7.85
C ASP A 562 23.61 2.18 -7.93
N TRP A 563 23.52 1.43 -6.82
CA TRP A 563 22.63 0.28 -6.71
C TRP A 563 21.15 0.66 -6.89
N LEU A 564 20.65 1.67 -6.17
CA LEU A 564 19.26 2.15 -6.29
C LEU A 564 18.91 2.60 -7.72
N PHE A 565 19.76 3.46 -8.32
CA PHE A 565 19.54 3.97 -9.67
C PHE A 565 19.73 2.90 -10.75
N GLY A 566 20.57 1.88 -10.52
CA GLY A 566 20.74 0.75 -11.43
C GLY A 566 19.46 -0.10 -11.53
N ARG A 567 18.71 -0.23 -10.42
CA ARG A 567 17.47 -0.99 -10.35
C ARG A 567 16.28 -0.29 -11.03
N LEU A 568 16.31 1.03 -11.22
CA LEU A 568 15.31 1.77 -12.01
C LEU A 568 15.25 1.34 -13.48
N SER A 569 16.24 0.61 -13.97
CA SER A 569 16.26 0.11 -15.36
C SER A 569 15.15 -0.91 -15.64
N ASN A 570 14.66 -1.61 -14.61
CA ASN A 570 13.53 -2.55 -14.67
C ASN A 570 12.21 -1.81 -14.31
N PRO A 571 11.24 -1.72 -15.25
CA PRO A 571 9.95 -1.05 -15.01
C PRO A 571 9.12 -1.66 -13.88
N GLN A 572 9.21 -2.98 -13.66
CA GLN A 572 8.40 -3.66 -12.64
C GLN A 572 8.82 -3.26 -11.21
N SER A 573 10.13 -3.10 -10.97
CA SER A 573 10.65 -2.66 -9.67
C SER A 573 10.55 -1.15 -9.43
N ALA A 574 10.20 -0.37 -10.47
CA ALA A 574 10.26 1.08 -10.41
C ALA A 574 9.31 1.69 -9.37
N GLU A 575 8.12 1.11 -9.18
CA GLU A 575 7.10 1.66 -8.28
C GLU A 575 7.59 1.77 -6.83
N GLY A 576 8.15 0.69 -6.28
CA GLY A 576 8.67 0.67 -4.91
C GLY A 576 9.99 1.42 -4.75
N ILE A 577 10.87 1.37 -5.77
CA ILE A 577 12.18 2.06 -5.72
C ILE A 577 12.02 3.58 -5.73
N LEU A 578 11.04 4.10 -6.48
CA LEU A 578 10.78 5.55 -6.52
C LEU A 578 10.45 6.09 -5.12
N ASP A 579 9.70 5.35 -4.31
CA ASP A 579 9.38 5.75 -2.93
C ASP A 579 10.65 5.77 -2.05
N VAL A 580 11.54 4.78 -2.20
CA VAL A 580 12.84 4.75 -1.51
C VAL A 580 13.69 5.96 -1.91
N LEU A 581 13.83 6.22 -3.21
CA LEU A 581 14.61 7.34 -3.73
C LEU A 581 14.03 8.69 -3.28
N TYR A 582 12.71 8.85 -3.33
CA TYR A 582 12.05 10.05 -2.85
C TYR A 582 12.37 10.31 -1.37
N CYS A 583 12.32 9.28 -0.52
CA CYS A 583 12.69 9.41 0.89
C CYS A 583 14.15 9.80 1.09
N VAL A 584 15.09 9.15 0.39
CA VAL A 584 16.53 9.43 0.49
C VAL A 584 16.84 10.86 0.04
N LEU A 585 16.32 11.29 -1.11
CA LEU A 585 16.61 12.61 -1.68
C LEU A 585 16.00 13.75 -0.87
N THR A 586 14.85 13.53 -0.24
CA THR A 586 14.17 14.55 0.57
C THR A 586 14.82 14.74 1.93
N GLU A 587 15.22 13.66 2.59
CA GLU A 587 15.71 13.70 3.98
C GLU A 587 17.25 13.72 4.10
N SER A 588 18.00 13.41 3.03
CA SER A 588 19.47 13.34 3.02
C SER A 588 20.09 14.31 2.01
N PRO A 589 20.50 15.53 2.42
CA PRO A 589 21.24 16.45 1.55
C PRO A 589 22.60 15.89 1.11
N GLU A 590 23.19 14.98 1.88
CA GLU A 590 24.43 14.28 1.55
C GLU A 590 24.25 13.41 0.30
N ALA A 591 23.08 12.77 0.15
CA ALA A 591 22.78 11.95 -1.02
C ALA A 591 22.70 12.82 -2.29
N LEU A 592 22.09 14.01 -2.21
CA LEU A 592 22.02 14.95 -3.35
C LEU A 592 23.39 15.38 -3.85
N ASN A 593 24.38 15.52 -2.96
CA ASN A 593 25.75 15.86 -3.33
C ASN A 593 26.48 14.74 -4.09
N MET A 594 26.00 13.51 -4.00
CA MET A 594 26.60 12.32 -4.63
C MET A 594 25.95 11.94 -5.96
N ILE A 595 24.88 12.64 -6.36
CA ILE A 595 24.18 12.42 -7.63
C ILE A 595 25.06 12.79 -8.82
N ASN A 596 25.09 11.90 -9.81
CA ASN A 596 25.80 12.11 -11.06
C ASN A 596 24.85 12.20 -12.27
N GLU A 597 25.41 12.51 -13.44
CA GLU A 597 24.65 12.61 -14.69
C GLU A 597 23.95 11.29 -15.09
N GLY A 598 24.59 10.15 -14.82
CA GLY A 598 24.04 8.83 -15.13
C GLY A 598 22.74 8.57 -14.37
N HIS A 599 22.67 8.96 -13.09
CA HIS A 599 21.47 8.84 -12.26
C HIS A 599 20.29 9.62 -12.85
N ILE A 600 20.51 10.87 -13.26
CA ILE A 600 19.45 11.73 -13.84
C ILE A 600 18.96 11.15 -15.17
N ARG A 601 19.87 10.67 -16.02
CA ARG A 601 19.51 10.01 -17.28
C ARG A 601 18.66 8.74 -17.05
N SER A 602 18.96 7.96 -16.02
CA SER A 602 18.17 6.78 -15.66
C SER A 602 16.73 7.14 -15.28
N VAL A 603 16.53 8.21 -14.49
CA VAL A 603 15.19 8.68 -14.11
C VAL A 603 14.40 9.19 -15.32
N ILE A 604 15.05 9.93 -16.23
CA ILE A 604 14.39 10.42 -17.46
C ILE A 604 14.06 9.25 -18.40
N SER A 605 14.94 8.25 -18.53
CA SER A 605 14.66 7.04 -19.33
C SER A 605 13.50 6.24 -18.76
N LEU A 606 13.28 6.26 -17.45
CA LEU A 606 12.10 5.63 -16.83
C LEU A 606 10.80 6.31 -17.29
N LEU A 607 10.79 7.65 -17.39
CA LEU A 607 9.64 8.40 -17.92
C LEU A 607 9.29 7.98 -19.36
N GLU A 608 10.30 7.66 -20.17
CA GLU A 608 10.11 7.14 -21.53
C GLU A 608 9.49 5.73 -21.57
N LYS A 609 9.87 4.86 -20.61
CA LYS A 609 9.43 3.46 -20.55
C LYS A 609 8.08 3.26 -19.90
N VAL A 610 7.81 3.94 -18.78
CA VAL A 610 6.62 3.73 -17.93
C VAL A 610 5.50 4.71 -18.30
N GLY A 611 5.83 5.83 -18.94
CA GLY A 611 4.89 6.89 -19.25
C GLY A 611 4.80 7.94 -18.14
N ARG A 612 3.66 8.63 -18.04
CA ARG A 612 3.49 9.83 -17.20
C ARG A 612 3.09 9.48 -15.77
N ASP A 613 4.02 8.92 -15.00
CA ASP A 613 3.86 8.68 -13.57
C ASP A 613 4.22 9.94 -12.75
N PRO A 614 3.33 10.46 -11.88
CA PRO A 614 3.64 11.59 -11.00
C PRO A 614 4.85 11.35 -10.08
N LYS A 615 5.08 10.12 -9.61
CA LYS A 615 6.20 9.81 -8.70
C LYS A 615 7.57 10.11 -9.32
N VAL A 616 7.70 9.89 -10.64
CA VAL A 616 8.94 10.21 -11.37
C VAL A 616 9.21 11.71 -11.36
N LEU A 617 8.15 12.53 -11.47
CA LEU A 617 8.25 13.98 -11.39
C LEU A 617 8.59 14.45 -9.97
N ASP A 618 8.05 13.80 -8.94
CA ASP A 618 8.40 14.08 -7.55
C ASP A 618 9.89 13.84 -7.29
N VAL A 619 10.44 12.72 -7.80
CA VAL A 619 11.89 12.45 -7.73
C VAL A 619 12.70 13.50 -8.48
N LEU A 620 12.32 13.88 -9.71
CA LEU A 620 12.99 14.94 -10.46
C LEU A 620 12.92 16.30 -9.75
N SER A 621 11.82 16.58 -9.04
CA SER A 621 11.66 17.78 -8.22
C SER A 621 12.59 17.75 -7.01
N SER A 622 12.64 16.65 -6.26
CA SER A 622 13.55 16.50 -5.11
C SER A 622 15.03 16.51 -5.52
N LEU A 623 15.37 16.13 -6.76
CA LEU A 623 16.73 16.30 -7.29
C LEU A 623 17.12 17.77 -7.52
N CYS A 624 16.14 18.67 -7.65
CA CYS A 624 16.38 20.10 -7.89
C CYS A 624 16.57 20.90 -6.59
N GLU A 625 16.02 20.42 -5.47
CA GLU A 625 16.00 21.12 -4.18
C GLU A 625 16.21 20.16 -3.01
N GLY A 626 17.20 20.44 -2.16
CA GLY A 626 17.40 19.76 -0.89
C GLY A 626 17.28 20.73 0.28
N ASN A 627 16.37 20.48 1.23
CA ASN A 627 16.19 21.30 2.44
C ASN A 627 16.06 22.82 2.16
N GLY A 628 15.28 23.22 1.15
CA GLY A 628 15.11 24.64 0.79
C GLY A 628 16.22 25.22 -0.07
N MET A 629 17.25 24.44 -0.45
CA MET A 629 18.41 24.88 -1.21
C MET A 629 18.44 24.26 -2.61
N ALA A 630 18.60 25.10 -3.62
CA ALA A 630 18.64 24.71 -5.03
C ALA A 630 19.97 24.02 -5.43
N VAL A 631 19.89 22.86 -6.09
CA VAL A 631 21.04 22.11 -6.62
C VAL A 631 21.25 22.43 -8.11
N ARG A 632 22.16 23.37 -8.41
CA ARG A 632 22.33 23.92 -9.77
C ARG A 632 22.77 22.90 -10.83
N SER A 633 23.64 21.96 -10.46
CA SER A 633 24.11 20.91 -11.38
C SER A 633 22.95 20.05 -11.89
N SER A 634 22.12 19.53 -10.97
CA SER A 634 20.94 18.73 -11.30
C SER A 634 19.93 19.50 -12.15
N GLN A 635 19.65 20.77 -11.79
CA GLN A 635 18.74 21.63 -12.56
C GLN A 635 19.20 21.81 -14.01
N ASN A 636 20.49 22.03 -14.24
CA ASN A 636 21.04 22.18 -15.59
C ASN A 636 20.93 20.87 -16.39
N LEU A 637 21.29 19.74 -15.78
CA LEU A 637 21.23 18.42 -16.44
C LEU A 637 19.78 18.03 -16.76
N ILE A 638 18.83 18.25 -15.85
CA ILE A 638 17.41 17.98 -16.10
C ILE A 638 16.90 18.87 -17.24
N THR A 639 17.27 20.15 -17.26
CA THR A 639 16.91 21.09 -18.36
C THR A 639 17.47 20.60 -19.70
N GLU A 640 18.72 20.12 -19.71
CA GLU A 640 19.41 19.63 -20.91
C GLU A 640 18.82 18.33 -21.45
N TYR A 641 18.42 17.39 -20.58
CA TYR A 641 17.94 16.08 -21.02
C TYR A 641 16.41 16.00 -21.20
N LEU A 642 15.62 16.72 -20.40
CA LEU A 642 14.16 16.62 -20.44
C LEU A 642 13.52 17.54 -21.50
N LEU A 643 14.02 18.78 -21.65
CA LEU A 643 13.37 19.77 -22.52
C LEU A 643 13.54 19.53 -24.03
N PRO A 644 14.69 19.05 -24.53
CA PRO A 644 14.83 18.80 -25.98
C PRO A 644 13.92 17.68 -26.48
N GLY A 645 13.55 16.74 -25.60
CA GLY A 645 12.75 15.56 -25.93
C GLY A 645 11.33 15.89 -26.37
N LYS A 646 10.72 17.01 -25.92
CA LYS A 646 9.41 17.60 -26.25
C LYS A 646 8.15 16.71 -26.28
N ASP A 647 8.27 15.42 -26.53
CA ASP A 647 7.20 14.42 -26.69
C ASP A 647 6.80 13.80 -25.35
N LEU A 648 7.69 13.83 -24.36
CA LEU A 648 7.43 13.33 -23.00
C LEU A 648 6.49 14.27 -22.22
N LEU A 649 6.67 15.58 -22.39
CA LEU A 649 5.91 16.62 -21.69
C LEU A 649 4.67 17.04 -22.48
N LEU A 650 3.63 17.45 -21.76
CA LEU A 650 2.44 18.03 -22.38
C LEU A 650 2.74 19.44 -22.88
N GLN A 651 2.39 19.71 -24.13
CA GLN A 651 2.52 21.03 -24.75
C GLN A 651 1.15 21.69 -24.89
N THR A 652 1.11 23.01 -24.73
CA THR A 652 -0.10 23.81 -24.90
C THR A 652 0.21 25.09 -25.67
N ALA A 653 -0.74 25.51 -26.50
CA ALA A 653 -0.68 26.78 -27.23
C ALA A 653 -2.10 27.35 -27.35
N MET A 654 -2.24 28.67 -27.15
CA MET A 654 -3.50 29.34 -27.42
C MET A 654 -3.76 29.42 -28.92
N ARG A 655 -5.01 29.22 -29.32
CA ARG A 655 -5.47 29.29 -30.72
C ARG A 655 -6.80 30.01 -30.79
N ASP A 656 -7.00 30.76 -31.88
CA ASP A 656 -8.27 31.41 -32.18
C ASP A 656 -9.39 30.36 -32.39
N HIS A 657 -10.59 30.69 -31.91
CA HIS A 657 -11.79 29.92 -32.23
C HIS A 657 -12.20 30.16 -33.70
N VAL A 658 -12.45 29.08 -34.42
CA VAL A 658 -12.87 29.09 -35.84
C VAL A 658 -14.28 28.54 -35.95
N SER A 659 -15.12 29.23 -36.71
CA SER A 659 -16.49 28.81 -37.03
C SER A 659 -16.59 28.50 -38.52
N SER A 660 -17.28 27.42 -38.86
CA SER A 660 -17.52 27.01 -40.24
C SER A 660 -18.98 27.20 -40.60
N MET A 661 -19.23 27.99 -41.66
CA MET A 661 -20.54 28.39 -42.14
C MET A 661 -20.85 27.68 -43.46
N MET A 662 -22.08 27.18 -43.62
CA MET A 662 -22.57 26.59 -44.87
C MET A 662 -23.94 27.16 -45.25
N PRO A 663 -24.25 27.28 -46.55
CA PRO A 663 -25.61 27.46 -47.00
C PRO A 663 -26.37 26.12 -46.97
N ASN A 664 -27.70 26.18 -47.01
CA ASN A 664 -28.57 25.01 -47.21
C ASN A 664 -28.56 24.49 -48.67
N VAL A 665 -27.36 24.28 -49.24
CA VAL A 665 -27.17 23.80 -50.61
C VAL A 665 -26.28 22.56 -50.63
N LEU A 666 -26.81 21.49 -51.22
CA LEU A 666 -26.14 20.19 -51.36
C LEU A 666 -26.07 19.82 -52.84
N VAL A 667 -24.89 19.45 -53.32
CA VAL A 667 -24.66 19.03 -54.72
C VAL A 667 -23.95 17.68 -54.75
N GLY A 668 -24.38 16.76 -55.60
CA GLY A 668 -23.81 15.41 -55.65
C GLY A 668 -24.16 14.67 -56.92
N VAL A 669 -23.54 13.51 -57.13
CA VAL A 669 -23.82 12.66 -58.30
C VAL A 669 -24.81 11.57 -57.89
N VAL A 670 -26.05 11.71 -58.33
CA VAL A 670 -27.11 10.72 -58.10
C VAL A 670 -27.53 10.11 -59.42
N ALA A 671 -27.60 8.78 -59.48
CA ALA A 671 -28.02 8.05 -60.67
C ALA A 671 -29.45 8.45 -61.06
N GLY A 672 -29.64 8.91 -62.31
CA GLY A 672 -30.94 9.35 -62.82
C GLY A 672 -31.35 10.79 -62.50
N SER A 673 -30.54 11.55 -61.74
CA SER A 673 -30.83 12.97 -61.49
C SER A 673 -30.52 13.85 -62.71
N ALA A 674 -31.35 14.88 -62.93
CA ALA A 674 -31.19 15.89 -63.97
C ALA A 674 -30.40 17.13 -63.50
N LEU A 675 -29.90 17.14 -62.25
CA LEU A 675 -29.13 18.25 -61.71
C LEU A 675 -27.80 18.44 -62.45
N PHE A 676 -27.33 19.69 -62.50
CA PHE A 676 -26.01 20.02 -63.03
C PHE A 676 -24.91 19.29 -62.25
N ARG A 677 -23.79 19.01 -62.92
CA ARG A 677 -22.63 18.33 -62.34
C ARG A 677 -21.41 19.24 -62.18
N ARG A 678 -21.57 20.52 -62.53
CA ARG A 678 -20.52 21.54 -62.49
C ARG A 678 -21.07 22.77 -61.79
N TRP A 679 -20.51 23.10 -60.64
CA TRP A 679 -21.03 24.09 -59.72
C TRP A 679 -20.00 25.17 -59.40
N TYR A 680 -20.47 26.40 -59.20
CA TYR A 680 -19.63 27.56 -58.93
C TYR A 680 -20.26 28.54 -57.93
N PHE A 681 -19.48 29.01 -56.97
CA PHE A 681 -19.84 30.12 -56.09
C PHE A 681 -18.65 31.06 -55.88
N GLU A 682 -18.93 32.29 -55.45
CA GLU A 682 -17.91 33.27 -55.08
C GLU A 682 -18.02 33.60 -53.58
N ALA A 683 -16.89 33.97 -52.97
CA ALA A 683 -16.82 34.50 -51.61
C ALA A 683 -16.02 35.81 -51.62
N GLU A 684 -16.65 36.90 -51.16
CA GLU A 684 -16.03 38.23 -51.09
C GLU A 684 -15.58 38.53 -49.65
N VAL A 685 -14.33 38.95 -49.48
CA VAL A 685 -13.77 39.33 -48.18
C VAL A 685 -14.17 40.77 -47.87
N GLU A 686 -15.04 40.98 -46.89
CA GLU A 686 -15.53 42.32 -46.54
C GLU A 686 -14.61 43.06 -45.56
N HIS A 687 -14.09 42.33 -44.57
CA HIS A 687 -13.31 42.90 -43.49
C HIS A 687 -12.32 41.89 -42.91
N ILE A 688 -11.10 42.37 -42.61
CA ILE A 688 -10.10 41.62 -41.86
C ILE A 688 -9.53 42.57 -40.79
N GLU A 689 -9.72 42.22 -39.53
CA GLU A 689 -9.18 42.94 -38.39
C GLU A 689 -7.71 42.54 -38.15
N LYS A 690 -6.81 43.53 -38.07
CA LYS A 690 -5.35 43.33 -37.92
C LYS A 690 -4.81 43.77 -36.54
N MET A 691 -5.67 43.90 -35.53
CA MET A 691 -5.30 44.47 -34.21
C MET A 691 -4.41 43.54 -33.37
N THR A 692 -4.40 42.23 -33.63
CA THR A 692 -3.58 41.23 -32.93
C THR A 692 -2.35 40.80 -33.73
N LYS A 693 -1.30 40.31 -33.06
CA LYS A 693 -0.10 39.74 -33.72
C LYS A 693 -0.35 38.43 -34.48
N GLU A 694 -1.47 37.75 -34.20
CA GLU A 694 -1.82 36.48 -34.86
C GLU A 694 -2.53 36.71 -36.19
N ASP A 695 -2.13 35.94 -37.22
CA ASP A 695 -2.77 35.95 -38.53
C ASP A 695 -4.22 35.42 -38.40
N PRO A 696 -5.23 36.12 -38.94
CA PRO A 696 -6.62 35.68 -38.86
C PRO A 696 -6.85 34.43 -39.70
N TYR A 697 -7.67 33.51 -39.18
CA TYR A 697 -8.05 32.31 -39.91
C TYR A 697 -9.17 32.62 -40.91
N LEU A 698 -8.93 32.36 -42.20
CA LEU A 698 -9.94 32.37 -43.26
C LEU A 698 -9.61 31.30 -44.29
N ARG A 699 -10.56 30.38 -44.54
CA ARG A 699 -10.49 29.42 -45.64
C ARG A 699 -11.85 29.25 -46.28
N VAL A 700 -11.87 29.13 -47.60
CA VAL A 700 -13.07 28.93 -48.41
C VAL A 700 -12.91 27.66 -49.24
N GLY A 701 -13.99 26.90 -49.40
CA GLY A 701 -13.99 25.81 -50.37
C GLY A 701 -15.19 24.90 -50.26
N TRP A 702 -14.95 23.60 -50.40
CA TRP A 702 -15.99 22.57 -50.46
C TRP A 702 -15.78 21.53 -49.38
N ALA A 703 -16.87 21.09 -48.77
CA ALA A 703 -16.89 20.00 -47.80
C ALA A 703 -17.88 18.92 -48.21
N ASN A 704 -17.65 17.70 -47.76
CA ASN A 704 -18.46 16.53 -48.07
C ASN A 704 -19.24 16.07 -46.82
N SER A 705 -20.54 15.84 -46.99
CA SER A 705 -21.49 15.44 -45.95
C SER A 705 -21.21 14.09 -45.30
N VAL A 706 -20.39 13.24 -45.91
CA VAL A 706 -20.04 11.91 -45.38
C VAL A 706 -19.23 12.02 -44.09
N GLY A 707 -18.38 13.04 -43.94
CA GLY A 707 -17.43 13.07 -42.83
C GLY A 707 -16.99 14.43 -42.32
N PHE A 708 -17.20 15.53 -43.05
CA PHE A 708 -16.77 16.85 -42.57
C PHE A 708 -17.57 17.27 -41.33
N LYS A 709 -16.88 17.40 -40.20
CA LYS A 709 -17.45 17.81 -38.91
C LYS A 709 -16.47 18.74 -38.19
N PRO A 710 -16.64 20.07 -38.29
CA PRO A 710 -15.72 21.04 -37.70
C PRO A 710 -16.00 21.20 -36.20
N PHE A 711 -15.64 20.20 -35.39
CA PHE A 711 -15.79 20.27 -33.94
C PHE A 711 -14.78 21.26 -33.34
N PRO A 712 -15.23 22.26 -32.56
CA PRO A 712 -14.31 23.17 -31.92
C PRO A 712 -13.51 22.43 -30.84
N GLY A 713 -12.20 22.31 -31.05
CA GLY A 713 -11.26 21.78 -30.06
C GLY A 713 -10.88 20.29 -30.18
N SER A 714 -11.42 19.56 -31.16
CA SER A 714 -11.04 18.15 -31.41
C SER A 714 -10.41 17.98 -32.79
N GLY A 715 -9.33 17.20 -32.89
CA GLY A 715 -8.67 16.86 -34.15
C GLY A 715 -7.15 16.80 -34.05
N ASP A 716 -6.52 16.22 -35.06
CA ASP A 716 -5.06 16.05 -35.11
C ASP A 716 -4.31 17.39 -34.99
N LYS A 717 -3.12 17.34 -34.37
CA LYS A 717 -2.24 18.50 -34.12
C LYS A 717 -2.85 19.55 -33.18
N TRP A 718 -3.33 20.67 -33.71
CA TRP A 718 -3.85 21.82 -32.95
C TRP A 718 -5.37 22.02 -33.17
N GLY A 719 -6.07 20.93 -33.51
CA GLY A 719 -7.51 20.89 -33.80
C GLY A 719 -7.84 20.79 -35.30
N CYS A 720 -9.02 20.27 -35.61
CA CYS A 720 -9.59 20.17 -36.97
C CYS A 720 -10.72 21.21 -37.12
N ASN A 721 -10.34 22.49 -37.06
CA ASN A 721 -11.30 23.57 -36.79
C ASN A 721 -11.95 24.15 -38.06
N GLY A 722 -11.47 23.82 -39.26
CA GLY A 722 -12.09 24.33 -40.49
C GLY A 722 -11.82 23.53 -41.76
N VAL A 723 -12.29 24.08 -42.88
CA VAL A 723 -12.18 23.46 -44.21
C VAL A 723 -10.71 23.20 -44.60
N GLY A 724 -10.43 21.99 -45.07
CA GLY A 724 -9.09 21.52 -45.46
C GLY A 724 -8.29 20.86 -44.34
N ASP A 725 -8.83 20.76 -43.13
CA ASP A 725 -8.16 20.09 -42.00
C ASP A 725 -8.38 18.56 -41.98
N ASP A 726 -9.42 18.06 -42.65
CA ASP A 726 -9.74 16.63 -42.73
C ASP A 726 -9.67 16.06 -44.17
N PHE A 727 -10.02 14.78 -44.31
CA PHE A 727 -10.07 14.07 -45.61
C PHE A 727 -11.36 14.33 -46.41
N TYR A 728 -12.32 15.07 -45.85
CA TYR A 728 -13.64 15.30 -46.43
C TYR A 728 -13.85 16.75 -46.86
N SER A 729 -12.84 17.60 -46.72
CA SER A 729 -12.91 19.02 -47.02
C SER A 729 -11.69 19.53 -47.76
N TYR A 730 -11.92 20.55 -48.59
CA TYR A 730 -10.97 21.08 -49.56
C TYR A 730 -10.96 22.59 -49.42
N GLY A 731 -9.94 23.13 -48.77
CA GLY A 731 -9.86 24.55 -48.41
C GLY A 731 -8.85 25.34 -49.23
N PHE A 732 -9.04 26.65 -49.29
CA PHE A 732 -8.12 27.62 -49.88
C PHE A 732 -8.16 28.95 -49.11
N ASP A 733 -7.00 29.56 -48.84
CA ASP A 733 -6.86 30.81 -48.05
C ASP A 733 -6.32 32.00 -48.85
N GLY A 734 -6.26 31.90 -50.19
CA GLY A 734 -5.61 32.87 -51.09
C GLY A 734 -4.19 32.49 -51.48
N ARG A 735 -3.43 31.90 -50.55
CA ARG A 735 -2.01 31.57 -50.71
C ARG A 735 -1.80 30.07 -50.95
N SER A 736 -2.49 29.25 -50.17
CA SER A 736 -2.30 27.82 -50.04
C SER A 736 -3.62 27.06 -50.21
N VAL A 737 -3.52 25.88 -50.78
CA VAL A 737 -4.59 24.87 -50.80
C VAL A 737 -4.36 23.89 -49.64
N PHE A 738 -5.43 23.52 -48.93
CA PHE A 738 -5.43 22.67 -47.74
C PHE A 738 -6.27 21.40 -47.90
N PHE A 739 -5.67 20.25 -47.60
CA PHE A 739 -6.33 18.95 -47.51
C PHE A 739 -5.67 18.10 -46.41
N ALA A 740 -6.47 17.45 -45.57
CA ALA A 740 -6.01 16.62 -44.45
C ALA A 740 -4.98 17.32 -43.53
N GLY A 741 -5.18 18.61 -43.27
CA GLY A 741 -4.30 19.40 -42.39
C GLY A 741 -2.89 19.62 -42.96
N ARG A 742 -2.72 19.44 -44.27
CA ARG A 742 -1.48 19.73 -45.02
C ARG A 742 -1.71 20.93 -45.93
N GLU A 743 -0.76 21.86 -45.90
CA GLU A 743 -0.76 23.03 -46.77
C GLU A 743 0.11 22.82 -48.01
N ARG A 744 -0.33 23.37 -49.13
CA ARG A 744 0.51 23.52 -50.33
C ARG A 744 0.39 24.95 -50.83
N VAL A 745 1.49 25.69 -50.79
CA VAL A 745 1.57 27.06 -51.30
C VAL A 745 1.46 27.05 -52.83
N VAL A 746 0.50 27.80 -53.35
CA VAL A 746 0.17 27.86 -54.79
C VAL A 746 0.19 29.29 -55.33
N SER A 747 0.07 30.29 -54.46
CA SER A 747 0.08 31.71 -54.77
C SER A 747 0.86 32.46 -53.69
N PRO A 748 1.54 33.58 -54.01
CA PRO A 748 2.14 34.45 -53.00
C PRO A 748 1.13 35.42 -52.35
N HIS A 749 -0.09 35.51 -52.88
CA HIS A 749 -1.13 36.45 -52.43
C HIS A 749 -1.87 35.94 -51.20
N LYS A 750 -1.99 36.76 -50.14
CA LYS A 750 -2.91 36.49 -49.02
C LYS A 750 -4.20 37.27 -49.26
N LEU A 751 -5.35 36.72 -48.87
CA LEU A 751 -6.63 37.41 -49.04
C LEU A 751 -6.67 38.73 -48.27
N GLU A 752 -7.06 39.79 -48.96
CA GLU A 752 -7.27 41.12 -48.42
C GLU A 752 -8.72 41.57 -48.61
N LYS A 753 -9.10 42.66 -47.94
CA LYS A 753 -10.43 43.25 -48.08
C LYS A 753 -10.70 43.60 -49.56
N GLY A 754 -11.83 43.12 -50.07
CA GLY A 754 -12.29 43.32 -51.44
C GLY A 754 -11.91 42.19 -52.40
N ASP A 755 -11.09 41.23 -51.97
CA ASP A 755 -10.79 40.05 -52.79
C ASP A 755 -12.00 39.13 -52.91
N VAL A 756 -12.15 38.53 -54.09
CA VAL A 756 -13.20 37.57 -54.40
C VAL A 756 -12.57 36.23 -54.75
N VAL A 757 -12.91 35.20 -53.97
CA VAL A 757 -12.51 33.82 -54.21
C VAL A 757 -13.63 33.09 -54.95
N GLY A 758 -13.37 32.64 -56.17
CA GLY A 758 -14.30 31.80 -56.92
C GLY A 758 -13.95 30.33 -56.77
N CYS A 759 -14.92 29.50 -56.40
CA CYS A 759 -14.76 28.08 -56.11
C CYS A 759 -15.54 27.24 -57.13
N ALA A 760 -14.83 26.52 -58.00
CA ALA A 760 -15.41 25.66 -59.03
C ALA A 760 -15.31 24.18 -58.63
N LEU A 761 -16.40 23.43 -58.77
CA LEU A 761 -16.49 21.99 -58.52
C LEU A 761 -17.01 21.27 -59.77
N ASP A 762 -16.21 20.39 -60.36
CA ASP A 762 -16.61 19.47 -61.44
C ASP A 762 -16.75 18.06 -60.86
N LEU A 763 -17.94 17.47 -60.97
CA LEU A 763 -18.24 16.11 -60.52
C LEU A 763 -18.22 15.09 -61.68
N ASN A 764 -18.04 15.52 -62.94
CA ASN A 764 -17.85 14.60 -64.07
C ASN A 764 -16.42 14.05 -64.10
N ILE A 765 -15.46 14.96 -63.93
CA ILE A 765 -14.06 14.65 -63.66
C ILE A 765 -13.84 15.25 -62.28
N PRO A 766 -13.85 14.45 -61.19
CA PRO A 766 -13.80 14.94 -59.82
C PRO A 766 -12.64 15.92 -59.64
N GLU A 767 -12.94 17.21 -59.75
CA GLU A 767 -11.96 18.28 -59.80
C GLU A 767 -12.50 19.55 -59.12
N ILE A 768 -11.71 20.13 -58.21
CA ILE A 768 -12.02 21.42 -57.57
C ILE A 768 -10.93 22.42 -57.95
N ARG A 769 -11.32 23.62 -58.37
CA ARG A 769 -10.41 24.73 -58.71
C ARG A 769 -10.80 26.01 -58.00
N PHE A 770 -9.80 26.85 -57.75
CA PHE A 770 -9.98 28.17 -57.14
C PHE A 770 -9.51 29.26 -58.07
N THR A 771 -10.21 30.39 -58.01
CA THR A 771 -9.84 31.63 -58.68
C THR A 771 -9.78 32.75 -57.65
N VAL A 772 -8.84 33.69 -57.82
CA VAL A 772 -8.80 34.93 -57.04
C VAL A 772 -8.98 36.10 -58.00
N ASN A 773 -10.01 36.92 -57.78
CA ASN A 773 -10.35 38.05 -58.63
C ASN A 773 -10.47 37.67 -60.13
N GLY A 774 -11.07 36.49 -60.39
CA GLY A 774 -11.27 35.95 -61.74
C GLY A 774 -10.04 35.29 -62.38
N ARG A 775 -8.89 35.22 -61.70
CA ARG A 775 -7.67 34.56 -62.20
C ARG A 775 -7.51 33.18 -61.58
N ASP A 776 -7.23 32.16 -62.40
CA ASP A 776 -6.96 30.80 -61.95
C ASP A 776 -5.67 30.75 -61.11
N VAL A 777 -5.76 30.09 -59.96
CA VAL A 777 -4.64 29.90 -59.02
C VAL A 777 -3.67 28.83 -59.53
N GLY A 778 -4.05 28.03 -60.54
CA GLY A 778 -3.18 27.03 -61.17
C GLY A 778 -3.02 25.76 -60.33
N ALA A 779 -3.86 25.58 -59.31
CA ALA A 779 -3.92 24.38 -58.48
C ALA A 779 -5.33 23.80 -58.47
N ALA A 780 -5.40 22.47 -58.51
CA ALA A 780 -6.66 21.74 -58.53
C ALA A 780 -6.58 20.50 -57.64
N TYR A 781 -7.65 20.22 -56.91
CA TYR A 781 -7.85 18.89 -56.31
C TYR A 781 -8.44 17.97 -57.36
N LYS A 782 -7.93 16.74 -57.48
CA LYS A 782 -8.38 15.76 -58.48
C LYS A 782 -8.61 14.40 -57.85
N ASN A 783 -9.48 13.60 -58.45
CA ASN A 783 -9.72 12.18 -58.10
C ASN A 783 -10.18 11.98 -56.64
N PHE A 784 -10.98 12.89 -56.10
CA PHE A 784 -11.60 12.71 -54.79
C PHE A 784 -12.86 11.82 -54.87
N ASN A 785 -13.23 11.22 -53.74
CA ASN A 785 -14.46 10.43 -53.64
C ASN A 785 -15.70 11.32 -53.80
N VAL A 786 -16.64 10.91 -54.66
CA VAL A 786 -17.89 11.61 -54.95
C VAL A 786 -19.09 11.10 -54.13
N ASP A 787 -18.86 10.14 -53.23
CA ASP A 787 -19.89 9.63 -52.33
C ASP A 787 -20.46 10.74 -51.43
N GLY A 788 -21.78 10.71 -51.21
CA GLY A 788 -22.50 11.74 -50.46
C GLY A 788 -22.71 13.04 -51.23
N TYR A 789 -22.78 14.15 -50.50
CA TYR A 789 -23.05 15.47 -51.05
C TYR A 789 -21.96 16.46 -50.69
N PHE A 790 -21.60 17.31 -51.65
CA PHE A 790 -20.73 18.46 -51.45
C PHE A 790 -21.54 19.71 -51.14
N PHE A 791 -20.99 20.58 -50.31
CA PHE A 791 -21.57 21.89 -50.00
C PHE A 791 -20.49 22.97 -49.91
N PRO A 792 -20.82 24.23 -50.26
CA PRO A 792 -19.96 25.36 -50.02
C PRO A 792 -19.70 25.54 -48.52
N VAL A 793 -18.46 25.80 -48.13
CA VAL A 793 -18.11 26.09 -46.75
C VAL A 793 -17.10 27.23 -46.66
N MET A 794 -17.31 28.09 -45.66
CA MET A 794 -16.35 29.11 -45.26
C MET A 794 -16.01 28.92 -43.79
N SER A 795 -14.73 28.80 -43.48
CA SER A 795 -14.23 28.70 -42.11
C SER A 795 -13.48 29.99 -41.77
N LEU A 796 -13.94 30.70 -40.74
CA LEU A 796 -13.41 32.00 -40.35
C LEU A 796 -13.23 32.14 -38.84
N SER A 797 -12.23 32.93 -38.44
CA SER A 797 -12.06 33.42 -37.08
C SER A 797 -12.89 34.67 -36.83
N ALA A 798 -13.06 35.07 -35.57
CA ALA A 798 -13.82 36.27 -35.17
C ALA A 798 -13.32 37.59 -35.80
N LYS A 799 -12.08 37.60 -36.34
CA LYS A 799 -11.41 38.77 -36.93
C LYS A 799 -11.78 39.00 -38.40
N VAL A 800 -12.57 38.12 -39.01
CA VAL A 800 -12.84 38.13 -40.45
C VAL A 800 -14.34 38.19 -40.72
N SER A 801 -14.73 39.00 -41.71
CA SER A 801 -16.07 39.02 -42.27
C SER A 801 -16.01 38.73 -43.76
N CYS A 802 -16.75 37.71 -44.20
CA CYS A 802 -16.84 37.27 -45.59
C CYS A 802 -18.29 37.08 -46.01
N ARG A 803 -18.58 37.36 -47.28
CA ARG A 803 -19.91 37.24 -47.89
C ARG A 803 -19.92 36.14 -48.94
N PHE A 804 -20.84 35.19 -48.83
CA PHE A 804 -21.16 34.27 -49.92
C PHE A 804 -21.89 34.98 -51.07
N ILE A 805 -21.55 34.66 -52.31
CA ILE A 805 -22.21 35.12 -53.52
C ILE A 805 -22.56 33.88 -54.35
N PHE A 806 -23.84 33.51 -54.38
CA PHE A 806 -24.31 32.28 -55.01
C PHE A 806 -24.91 32.48 -56.41
N GLY A 807 -25.18 33.73 -56.82
CA GLY A 807 -25.86 34.08 -58.08
C GLY A 807 -27.35 34.41 -57.90
N GLY A 808 -28.01 34.80 -59.01
CA GLY A 808 -29.44 35.15 -59.02
C GLY A 808 -29.77 36.41 -58.21
N ASP A 809 -30.90 36.39 -57.50
CA ASP A 809 -31.37 37.50 -56.66
C ASP A 809 -30.56 37.65 -55.36
N GLN A 810 -29.74 36.65 -55.01
CA GLN A 810 -28.94 36.58 -53.78
C GLN A 810 -27.51 37.13 -53.96
N GLY A 811 -27.32 37.97 -54.96
CA GLY A 811 -26.04 38.60 -55.29
C GLY A 811 -25.52 38.18 -56.66
N ARG A 812 -25.31 39.17 -57.53
CA ARG A 812 -24.74 38.95 -58.86
C ARG A 812 -23.25 38.58 -58.72
N LEU A 813 -22.87 37.43 -59.25
CA LEU A 813 -21.47 37.00 -59.36
C LEU A 813 -20.64 38.08 -60.04
N ARG A 814 -19.51 38.43 -59.42
CA ARG A 814 -18.62 39.52 -59.86
C ARG A 814 -17.85 39.13 -61.11
N PHE A 815 -17.33 37.90 -61.13
CA PHE A 815 -16.54 37.35 -62.24
C PHE A 815 -17.30 36.28 -63.02
N GLY A 816 -18.25 35.62 -62.37
CA GLY A 816 -19.17 34.68 -63.00
C GLY A 816 -18.59 33.27 -63.15
N PRO A 817 -19.44 32.27 -63.44
CA PRO A 817 -18.99 30.89 -63.56
C PRO A 817 -18.15 30.68 -64.82
N PRO A 818 -17.13 29.80 -64.79
CA PRO A 818 -16.43 29.36 -65.99
C PRO A 818 -17.38 28.70 -67.00
N SER A 819 -16.96 28.63 -68.27
CA SER A 819 -17.80 28.03 -69.33
C SER A 819 -18.23 26.60 -68.97
N GLY A 820 -19.55 26.37 -68.93
CA GLY A 820 -20.15 25.07 -68.62
C GLY A 820 -20.34 24.78 -67.12
N PHE A 821 -20.15 25.77 -66.24
CA PHE A 821 -20.50 25.70 -64.82
C PHE A 821 -21.78 26.47 -64.54
N SER A 822 -22.61 25.95 -63.63
CA SER A 822 -23.80 26.60 -63.11
C SER A 822 -23.52 27.27 -61.77
N ALA A 823 -24.24 28.36 -61.50
CA ALA A 823 -24.19 29.02 -60.20
C ALA A 823 -24.88 28.15 -59.13
N VAL A 824 -24.30 28.07 -57.93
CA VAL A 824 -24.81 27.21 -56.84
C VAL A 824 -26.25 27.54 -56.43
N VAL A 825 -26.73 28.77 -56.68
CA VAL A 825 -28.13 29.15 -56.43
C VAL A 825 -29.14 28.25 -57.16
N GLU A 826 -28.77 27.66 -58.30
CA GLU A 826 -29.67 26.77 -59.07
C GLU A 826 -29.92 25.42 -58.37
N ALA A 827 -29.11 25.06 -57.36
CA ALA A 827 -29.31 23.85 -56.55
C ALA A 827 -30.15 24.08 -55.28
N VAL A 828 -30.53 25.33 -54.98
CA VAL A 828 -31.26 25.67 -53.74
C VAL A 828 -32.68 25.09 -53.80
N SER A 829 -33.06 24.35 -52.76
CA SER A 829 -34.42 23.86 -52.56
C SER A 829 -35.12 24.69 -51.48
N GLY A 830 -35.89 25.71 -51.86
CA GLY A 830 -36.60 26.61 -50.94
C GLY A 830 -35.91 27.96 -50.73
N GLU A 831 -36.10 28.58 -49.56
CA GLU A 831 -35.43 29.84 -49.20
C GLU A 831 -33.96 29.59 -48.84
N LEU A 832 -33.05 30.40 -49.37
CA LEU A 832 -31.62 30.32 -49.08
C LEU A 832 -31.35 30.76 -47.64
N GLN A 833 -30.70 29.91 -46.85
CA GLN A 833 -30.31 30.18 -45.46
C GLN A 833 -28.86 29.77 -45.24
N ILE A 834 -28.15 30.54 -44.41
CA ILE A 834 -26.80 30.23 -43.95
C ILE A 834 -26.91 29.76 -42.50
N SER A 835 -26.26 28.65 -42.19
CA SER A 835 -26.20 28.07 -40.85
C SER A 835 -24.79 27.62 -40.52
N ASP A 836 -24.50 27.49 -39.23
CA ASP A 836 -23.28 26.83 -38.77
C ASP A 836 -23.28 25.37 -39.25
N CYS A 837 -22.13 24.87 -39.72
CA CYS A 837 -21.95 23.45 -40.04
C CYS A 837 -22.17 22.55 -38.82
N LEU A 838 -21.92 23.08 -37.63
CA LEU A 838 -22.13 22.42 -36.34
C LEU A 838 -22.69 23.44 -35.35
N SER A 839 -23.88 23.17 -34.83
CA SER A 839 -24.51 23.97 -33.77
C SER A 839 -24.91 23.06 -32.61
N PHE A 840 -24.62 23.49 -31.39
CA PHE A 840 -25.06 22.83 -30.16
C PHE A 840 -26.42 23.39 -29.67
N GLY A 841 -27.03 24.29 -30.43
CA GLY A 841 -28.21 25.06 -30.03
C GLY A 841 -27.85 26.41 -29.39
N ASP A 842 -28.84 27.05 -28.77
CA ASP A 842 -28.67 28.34 -28.09
C ASP A 842 -28.20 28.10 -26.65
N LEU A 843 -26.88 27.96 -26.48
CA LEU A 843 -26.23 27.70 -25.19
C LEU A 843 -26.58 28.76 -24.13
N PRO A 844 -26.58 30.09 -24.42
CA PRO A 844 -27.04 31.11 -23.46
C PRO A 844 -28.48 30.93 -22.98
N LYS A 845 -29.36 30.36 -23.81
CA LYS A 845 -30.76 30.07 -23.46
C LYS A 845 -30.98 28.64 -22.94
N ASN A 846 -29.91 27.86 -22.71
CA ASN A 846 -29.98 26.43 -22.34
C ASN A 846 -30.81 25.57 -23.31
N VAL A 847 -30.86 25.95 -24.59
CA VAL A 847 -31.54 25.17 -25.63
C VAL A 847 -30.49 24.34 -26.33
N TYR A 848 -30.54 23.03 -26.13
CA TYR A 848 -29.60 22.09 -26.75
C TYR A 848 -30.21 21.47 -27.99
N CYS A 849 -29.47 21.49 -29.09
CA CYS A 849 -29.84 20.77 -30.31
C CYS A 849 -29.12 19.44 -30.38
N GLY A 850 -29.82 18.38 -30.80
CA GLY A 850 -29.18 17.12 -31.20
C GLY A 850 -28.32 17.30 -32.47
N PRO A 851 -27.56 16.28 -32.89
CA PRO A 851 -26.76 16.36 -34.11
C PRO A 851 -27.65 16.78 -35.29
N HIS A 852 -27.31 17.91 -35.92
CA HIS A 852 -28.10 18.46 -37.02
C HIS A 852 -28.21 17.46 -38.17
N THR A 853 -29.43 16.95 -38.40
CA THR A 853 -29.80 15.98 -39.45
C THR A 853 -30.08 16.65 -40.79
N ILE A 854 -29.39 17.76 -41.12
CA ILE A 854 -29.55 18.44 -42.43
C ILE A 854 -29.21 17.46 -43.57
N PHE A 855 -28.24 16.58 -43.36
CA PHE A 855 -27.78 15.63 -44.37
C PHE A 855 -28.64 14.37 -44.50
N THR A 856 -29.57 14.09 -43.56
CA THR A 856 -30.31 12.82 -43.50
C THR A 856 -31.73 12.92 -44.07
N THR A 857 -32.25 14.13 -44.30
CA THR A 857 -33.66 14.35 -44.68
C THR A 857 -33.87 14.83 -46.11
N MET A 858 -32.81 15.07 -46.89
CA MET A 858 -32.94 15.44 -48.30
C MET A 858 -32.78 14.22 -49.21
N GLU A 859 -33.90 13.70 -49.73
CA GLU A 859 -33.87 12.81 -50.87
C GLU A 859 -33.62 13.63 -52.15
N PRO A 860 -32.64 13.24 -52.98
CA PRO A 860 -32.35 13.95 -54.21
C PRO A 860 -33.52 13.78 -55.17
N PHE A 861 -33.95 14.86 -55.84
CA PHE A 861 -34.98 14.77 -56.85
C PHE A 861 -34.48 13.95 -58.05
N VAL A 862 -34.88 12.69 -58.10
CA VAL A 862 -34.71 11.80 -59.25
C VAL A 862 -36.06 11.72 -59.94
N PRO A 863 -36.26 12.40 -61.08
CA PRO A 863 -37.50 12.24 -61.82
C PRO A 863 -37.64 10.77 -62.20
N THR A 864 -38.76 10.14 -61.86
CA THR A 864 -39.15 8.83 -62.38
C THR A 864 -40.01 9.07 -63.61
N PRO A 865 -39.42 9.16 -64.82
CA PRO A 865 -40.22 9.25 -66.04
C PRO A 865 -41.07 7.99 -66.17
N VAL A 866 -42.39 8.16 -66.27
CA VAL A 866 -43.31 7.05 -66.50
C VAL A 866 -43.06 6.51 -67.91
N ASP A 867 -42.58 5.26 -68.03
CA ASP A 867 -42.32 4.64 -69.34
C ASP A 867 -43.63 4.22 -70.01
N ILE A 868 -44.14 5.09 -70.89
CA ILE A 868 -45.34 4.88 -71.69
C ILE A 868 -45.16 3.82 -72.81
N ARG A 869 -43.96 3.25 -73.00
CA ARG A 869 -43.72 2.18 -74.00
C ARG A 869 -44.49 0.90 -73.71
N LEU A 870 -44.70 0.56 -72.44
CA LEU A 870 -45.52 -0.59 -71.99
C LEU A 870 -47.01 -0.41 -72.34
N LEU A 871 -47.49 0.84 -72.35
CA LEU A 871 -48.85 1.20 -72.73
C LEU A 871 -49.10 1.02 -74.24
N LEU A 872 -48.09 1.31 -75.07
CA LEU A 872 -48.16 1.05 -76.51
C LEU A 872 -48.26 -0.46 -76.81
N TYR A 873 -47.52 -1.31 -76.10
CA TYR A 873 -47.57 -2.77 -76.28
C TYR A 873 -48.97 -3.34 -75.96
N LEU A 874 -49.62 -2.84 -74.91
CA LEU A 874 -50.99 -3.22 -74.52
C LEU A 874 -52.06 -2.67 -75.50
N LEU A 875 -51.83 -1.51 -76.12
CA LEU A 875 -52.71 -0.96 -77.15
C LEU A 875 -52.59 -1.71 -78.48
N THR A 876 -51.38 -2.11 -78.89
CA THR A 876 -51.20 -2.94 -80.10
C THR A 876 -51.73 -4.36 -79.93
N ALA A 877 -51.68 -4.94 -78.73
CA ALA A 877 -52.24 -6.28 -78.45
C ALA A 877 -53.78 -6.32 -78.39
N LYS A 878 -54.45 -5.15 -78.31
CA LYS A 878 -55.92 -5.03 -78.33
C LYS A 878 -56.50 -4.76 -79.73
N ILE A 879 -55.66 -4.50 -80.73
CA ILE A 879 -56.05 -4.18 -82.12
C ILE A 879 -55.64 -5.31 -83.10
N ALA A 880 -55.08 -6.42 -82.61
CA ALA A 880 -54.77 -7.62 -83.39
C ALA A 880 -55.79 -8.74 -83.19
#